data_AF-A0A916MRK2-F1
#
_entry.id   AF-A0A916MRK2-F1
#
_cell.length_a   1.000
_cell.length_b   1.000
_cell.length_c   1.000
_cell.angle_alpha   90.00
_cell.angle_beta   90.00
_cell.angle_gamma   90.00
#
_symmetry.space_group_name_H-M   'P 1'
#
loop_
_entity.id
_entity.type
_entity.pdbx_description
1 polymer ?
#
loop_
_entity_poly.entity_id
_entity_poly.type
_entity_poly.pdbx_seq_one_letter_code
_entity_poly.pdbx_strand_id
1 'polypeptide(L)'
;MRTNSRVWLLIAAAGTCLGGVAQAQVSNGGVVNISGATLLENWSASRASTNDFIDVDGDGISGYLGTTIGGIPDQLADGGPSGFGTPGSPTAQELVIQYRVTGSVNGFFELLTFGSPVWVTTDSFDPAGILGADIDGPPIVNPGRATTAYNNRVAYIGQAPNTGMAVGVYNQGNPGGAPNRADMTTFRATYAAPHGASAGGIQIDVSPLDVSTFLAVRKPGVPLWSLPSAAAGYGTNPRNSVNKQGGTSGANLSSQLLNLGTRNLFDPSNPGAADSNTIFDTDLLFAPIAPVVNFGTGIQRLKISEIQHLFVTGRAVTGENFIVVTRDVGSGTRNAFNNCTGVDPSWGNGENIGPRSSGSTQNNLGAGFIPSNKNGNGDVEATMRNTRLGVAYIGTERGVTGSGSGSWLTTGALEIADVQNDVYGGTAYVRPTTSNILHNTADGWVIGGQAVVATLGDPRANAAALGGTGWVGAFDPFVDGSNGFPADGAYQIGEAFTDLNGNGTRDASNAEAGLANTHPMMANPFAAGYLNNISRSIAAFQSVPNDVANIGMPGEYAANQFLALAAMDYLHSNLNYLTMTANSGKNSAVQDYIAGNNVHNNPLFASFNTAIAGKVPTRTTGAVYSDGVGNGQNYIDQGGAVVSYSGTIAARNKMSFDFDGDGQRTLADAPDMLRAWRQRNGGPAWAAPEGIYGPGSGAGTVIEIIGDGDGDGSLNRMDVRIWADGLAMQSGHVDRAAGFAAVDTAFQSVAGTLNFFGTLLANAGETYAAGDSRGDVANASNAAGAAAPVTACISRGQINPTTRGWSPIGADGNGDTNTNNDSVIDCVDITYVYMQFRNASVTDGAADWSDLNEAAYFDLSADMDGDLDVDAEDVRVLVEDILGTQLGDVNCDGARDAADLAIANANLGMANPTYCCGDVDGDGDVDQDDIAVIAGTPPCDPDVNCDGAVNGFDVQATEEAVNGDFSNFCQASADLNGDGTENGFDIETEEQRVNGAPC
;
A
#
# COMPACT_ATOMS: atom_id res chain seq x y z
N MET A 1 11.40 70.07 41.74
CA MET A 1 12.53 70.33 42.67
C MET A 1 13.20 69.01 43.00
N ARG A 2 14.54 69.03 43.10
CA ARG A 2 15.45 67.87 43.24
C ARG A 2 15.32 67.15 44.59
N THR A 3 15.53 65.83 44.62
CA THR A 3 16.74 65.13 45.13
C THR A 3 16.60 63.60 44.86
N ASN A 4 17.42 62.92 44.05
CA ASN A 4 18.84 62.52 44.11
C ASN A 4 19.17 61.29 45.01
N SER A 5 19.57 60.19 44.34
CA SER A 5 20.83 59.43 44.53
C SER A 5 20.87 58.09 45.29
N ARG A 6 21.60 57.14 44.65
CA ARG A 6 22.37 55.96 45.13
C ARG A 6 21.62 54.61 45.03
N VAL A 7 22.10 53.56 44.36
CA VAL A 7 23.48 53.09 44.13
C VAL A 7 23.57 52.37 42.78
N TRP A 8 24.48 52.82 41.92
CA TRP A 8 25.17 52.01 40.91
C TRP A 8 26.64 51.97 41.34
N LEU A 9 27.18 50.79 41.64
CA LEU A 9 28.63 50.55 41.61
C LEU A 9 28.87 49.06 41.35
N LEU A 10 29.74 48.81 40.37
CA LEU A 10 30.54 47.60 40.10
C LEU A 10 29.92 46.45 39.29
N ILE A 11 29.89 46.67 37.98
CA ILE A 11 30.42 45.70 37.01
C ILE A 11 31.94 45.91 36.96
N ALA A 12 32.72 44.87 37.28
CA ALA A 12 33.99 44.49 36.61
C ALA A 12 34.77 43.43 37.41
N ALA A 13 34.60 42.14 37.07
CA ALA A 13 35.68 41.16 36.92
C ALA A 13 35.14 39.83 36.36
N ALA A 14 35.79 39.34 35.28
CA ALA A 14 35.51 38.16 34.43
C ALA A 14 34.25 38.28 33.54
N GLY A 15 34.30 38.63 32.24
CA GLY A 15 35.38 38.51 31.28
C GLY A 15 35.30 37.18 30.52
N THR A 16 34.87 37.27 29.26
CA THR A 16 34.99 36.31 28.14
C THR A 16 34.18 35.01 28.17
N CYS A 17 32.99 35.04 27.57
CA CYS A 17 32.66 34.25 26.36
C CYS A 17 31.67 35.06 25.50
N LEU A 18 32.03 35.21 24.22
CA LEU A 18 31.25 35.85 23.16
C LEU A 18 30.12 34.91 22.72
N GLY A 19 28.92 35.45 22.42
CA GLY A 19 27.97 34.82 21.50
C GLY A 19 26.94 33.82 22.03
N GLY A 20 26.67 33.75 23.34
CA GLY A 20 25.59 32.89 23.86
C GLY A 20 24.22 33.56 23.72
N VAL A 21 23.39 33.12 22.77
CA VAL A 21 21.95 33.41 22.77
C VAL A 21 21.40 32.84 24.09
N ALA A 22 20.82 33.69 24.95
CA ALA A 22 20.23 33.22 26.21
C ALA A 22 19.12 32.22 25.91
N GLN A 23 19.35 30.94 26.18
CA GLN A 23 18.34 29.89 26.05
C GLN A 23 17.37 30.01 27.22
N ALA A 24 16.08 30.18 26.93
CA ALA A 24 15.04 30.21 27.94
C ALA A 24 14.53 28.78 28.18
N GLN A 25 14.81 28.22 29.36
CA GLN A 25 14.03 27.10 29.87
C GLN A 25 12.64 27.64 30.15
N VAL A 26 11.60 27.04 29.56
CA VAL A 26 10.27 27.56 29.76
C VAL A 26 9.71 27.02 31.08
N SER A 27 9.27 27.92 31.95
CA SER A 27 9.36 27.65 33.39
C SER A 27 8.38 26.61 33.91
N ASN A 28 7.35 26.18 33.15
CA ASN A 28 6.29 25.32 33.72
C ASN A 28 5.87 24.09 32.92
N GLY A 29 5.73 24.14 31.60
CA GLY A 29 5.12 23.01 30.89
C GLY A 29 6.09 22.00 30.27
N GLY A 30 5.58 20.78 30.07
CA GLY A 30 6.30 19.63 29.54
C GLY A 30 6.17 19.46 28.03
N VAL A 31 7.09 18.71 27.43
CA VAL A 31 7.02 18.33 26.01
C VAL A 31 6.49 16.90 25.90
N VAL A 32 5.56 16.69 24.99
CA VAL A 32 5.08 15.37 24.56
C VAL A 32 5.40 15.22 23.08
N ASN A 33 6.31 14.28 22.76
CA ASN A 33 6.64 13.98 21.38
C ASN A 33 5.85 12.77 20.90
N ILE A 34 5.07 12.99 19.86
CA ILE A 34 4.18 12.00 19.26
C ILE A 34 4.68 11.70 17.84
N SER A 35 4.77 10.43 17.47
CA SER A 35 5.10 10.03 16.09
C SER A 35 4.23 8.86 15.64
N GLY A 36 3.49 9.02 14.54
CA GLY A 36 2.60 7.94 14.09
C GLY A 36 1.53 8.31 13.07
N ALA A 37 0.31 7.84 13.36
CA ALA A 37 -0.79 7.61 12.44
C ALA A 37 -1.29 8.79 11.59
N THR A 38 -1.23 8.63 10.27
CA THR A 38 -1.86 9.57 9.33
C THR A 38 -3.39 9.58 9.41
N LEU A 39 -4.03 8.47 9.81
CA LEU A 39 -5.48 8.37 9.92
C LEU A 39 -5.99 9.18 11.12
N LEU A 40 -5.26 9.11 12.25
CA LEU A 40 -5.59 9.85 13.46
C LEU A 40 -5.10 11.31 13.46
N GLU A 41 -4.62 11.82 12.33
CA GLU A 41 -4.09 13.19 12.21
C GLU A 41 -5.14 14.23 12.58
N ASN A 42 -6.37 14.09 12.06
CA ASN A 42 -7.47 15.02 12.32
C ASN A 42 -7.80 15.13 13.81
N TRP A 43 -7.65 14.04 14.56
CA TRP A 43 -7.87 14.04 15.99
C TRP A 43 -6.64 14.56 16.75
N SER A 44 -5.45 14.05 16.44
CA SER A 44 -4.19 14.38 17.15
C SER A 44 -3.77 15.84 16.97
N ALA A 45 -4.12 16.47 15.84
CA ALA A 45 -3.89 17.88 15.58
C ALA A 45 -5.08 18.78 15.95
N SER A 46 -6.15 18.22 16.53
CA SER A 46 -7.32 19.00 16.97
C SER A 46 -7.08 19.69 18.30
N ARG A 47 -7.80 20.79 18.55
CA ARG A 47 -7.85 21.43 19.87
C ARG A 47 -8.47 20.52 20.92
N ALA A 48 -9.42 19.67 20.53
CA ALA A 48 -10.12 18.78 21.44
C ALA A 48 -9.19 17.73 22.07
N SER A 49 -8.14 17.29 21.36
CA SER A 49 -7.18 16.29 21.88
C SER A 49 -6.43 16.73 23.15
N THR A 50 -6.36 18.05 23.40
CA THR A 50 -5.65 18.65 24.52
C THR A 50 -6.59 19.44 25.45
N ASN A 51 -7.90 19.25 25.32
CA ASN A 51 -8.84 19.81 26.29
C ASN A 51 -8.72 19.05 27.61
N ASP A 52 -8.57 19.78 28.71
CA ASP A 52 -8.33 19.18 30.02
C ASP A 52 -9.61 18.59 30.59
N PHE A 53 -9.65 17.27 30.73
CA PHE A 53 -10.76 16.51 31.29
C PHE A 53 -10.51 16.14 32.77
N ILE A 54 -9.25 16.01 33.20
CA ILE A 54 -8.89 15.47 34.52
C ILE A 54 -8.14 16.43 35.43
N ASP A 55 -7.99 17.71 35.05
CA ASP A 55 -7.20 18.73 35.77
C ASP A 55 -5.71 18.32 35.81
N VAL A 56 -5.13 18.10 34.62
CA VAL A 56 -3.75 17.64 34.45
C VAL A 56 -2.75 18.68 34.98
N ASP A 57 -3.06 19.97 34.81
CA ASP A 57 -2.18 21.06 35.23
C ASP A 57 -2.37 21.48 36.71
N GLY A 58 -3.44 20.98 37.34
CA GLY A 58 -3.71 21.15 38.77
C GLY A 58 -4.13 22.57 39.14
N ASP A 59 -4.66 23.34 38.19
CA ASP A 59 -5.17 24.69 38.43
C ASP A 59 -6.60 24.70 39.03
N GLY A 60 -7.23 23.52 39.09
CA GLY A 60 -8.56 23.31 39.65
C GLY A 60 -9.69 23.52 38.63
N ILE A 61 -9.37 23.63 37.34
CA ILE A 61 -10.30 23.84 36.24
C ILE A 61 -10.19 22.66 35.26
N SER A 62 -11.30 21.96 35.03
CA SER A 62 -11.36 20.91 34.00
C SER A 62 -12.75 20.80 33.37
N GLY A 63 -12.80 20.16 32.21
CA GLY A 63 -14.01 19.88 31.47
C GLY A 63 -14.69 21.11 30.88
N TYR A 64 -15.89 20.90 30.34
CA TYR A 64 -16.71 21.98 29.77
C TYR A 64 -17.32 22.90 30.84
N LEU A 65 -17.64 22.33 32.01
CA LEU A 65 -18.36 23.02 33.10
C LEU A 65 -17.45 23.71 34.12
N GLY A 66 -16.17 23.31 34.21
CA GLY A 66 -15.22 23.88 35.18
C GLY A 66 -14.76 25.30 34.84
N THR A 67 -14.96 25.78 33.61
CA THR A 67 -14.44 27.09 33.21
C THR A 67 -15.36 28.23 33.63
N THR A 68 -14.82 29.18 34.39
CA THR A 68 -15.50 30.46 34.72
C THR A 68 -15.68 31.38 33.51
N ILE A 69 -15.21 30.97 32.32
CA ILE A 69 -15.12 31.77 31.09
C ILE A 69 -15.99 31.13 29.99
N GLY A 70 -17.31 31.18 30.17
CA GLY A 70 -18.26 31.15 29.06
C GLY A 70 -18.41 29.84 28.28
N GLY A 71 -18.14 28.67 28.89
CA GLY A 71 -18.39 27.37 28.26
C GLY A 71 -17.38 27.02 27.17
N ILE A 72 -16.12 27.41 27.35
CA ILE A 72 -15.00 26.91 26.53
C ILE A 72 -14.27 25.87 27.37
N PRO A 73 -13.97 24.67 26.84
CA PRO A 73 -13.08 23.71 27.51
C PRO A 73 -11.74 24.32 27.93
N ASP A 74 -11.24 23.93 29.10
CA ASP A 74 -9.87 24.26 29.48
C ASP A 74 -8.85 23.57 28.55
N GLN A 75 -7.72 24.23 28.28
CA GLN A 75 -6.84 23.89 27.17
C GLN A 75 -5.36 23.82 27.57
N LEU A 76 -4.87 22.58 27.66
CA LEU A 76 -3.50 22.26 28.09
C LEU A 76 -2.41 22.80 27.13
N ALA A 77 -2.75 23.05 25.88
CA ALA A 77 -1.80 23.39 24.82
C ALA A 77 -2.26 24.60 23.98
N ASP A 78 -2.69 25.71 24.59
CA ASP A 78 -3.28 26.86 23.86
C ASP A 78 -2.24 27.73 23.11
N GLY A 79 -0.99 27.79 23.60
CA GLY A 79 0.08 28.68 23.09
C GLY A 79 1.00 28.07 22.01
N GLY A 80 1.91 28.92 21.48
CA GLY A 80 2.98 28.51 20.54
C GLY A 80 4.25 28.02 21.24
N PRO A 81 5.39 27.82 20.54
CA PRO A 81 6.58 27.17 21.10
C PRO A 81 7.27 27.92 22.25
N SER A 82 6.91 29.19 22.48
CA SER A 82 7.40 30.04 23.58
C SER A 82 6.29 30.53 24.53
N GLY A 83 5.05 30.05 24.37
CA GLY A 83 3.82 30.66 24.90
C GLY A 83 3.37 30.23 26.30
N PHE A 84 4.30 30.08 27.26
CA PHE A 84 3.94 29.59 28.59
C PHE A 84 3.61 30.75 29.55
N GLY A 85 2.43 30.69 30.16
CA GLY A 85 1.99 31.63 31.19
C GLY A 85 2.55 31.30 32.59
N THR A 86 2.13 32.11 33.58
CA THR A 86 2.36 31.85 35.00
C THR A 86 1.62 30.56 35.40
N PRO A 87 2.22 29.61 36.17
CA PRO A 87 1.58 28.33 36.47
C PRO A 87 0.28 28.53 37.28
N GLY A 88 -0.73 27.70 37.02
CA GLY A 88 -2.07 27.81 37.63
C GLY A 88 -2.90 29.00 37.12
N SER A 89 -2.55 29.56 35.96
CA SER A 89 -3.37 30.56 35.28
C SER A 89 -4.24 29.85 34.24
N PRO A 90 -5.53 30.20 34.09
CA PRO A 90 -6.44 29.64 33.05
C PRO A 90 -6.03 29.95 31.59
N THR A 91 -4.82 30.48 31.39
CA THR A 91 -4.20 30.87 30.13
C THR A 91 -2.77 30.35 30.02
N ALA A 92 -2.32 29.54 30.99
CA ALA A 92 -1.01 28.95 31.01
C ALA A 92 -1.00 27.67 30.17
N GLN A 93 -0.07 27.60 29.22
CA GLN A 93 0.21 26.40 28.50
C GLN A 93 0.95 25.40 29.40
N GLU A 94 0.37 24.24 29.69
CA GLU A 94 1.01 23.16 30.46
C GLU A 94 1.76 22.17 29.55
N LEU A 95 1.28 21.98 28.31
CA LEU A 95 1.84 21.02 27.37
C LEU A 95 2.34 21.70 26.09
N VAL A 96 3.47 21.18 25.59
CA VAL A 96 3.91 21.32 24.20
C VAL A 96 3.73 19.96 23.54
N ILE A 97 2.74 19.88 22.64
CA ILE A 97 2.50 18.70 21.81
C ILE A 97 3.26 18.87 20.50
N GLN A 98 4.25 18.01 20.28
CA GLN A 98 4.99 17.92 19.03
C GLN A 98 4.59 16.63 18.33
N TYR A 99 3.74 16.74 17.31
CA TYR A 99 3.25 15.59 16.56
C TYR A 99 3.90 15.49 15.19
N ARG A 100 4.52 14.35 14.88
CA ARG A 100 5.11 14.02 13.58
C ARG A 100 4.27 12.96 12.87
N VAL A 101 3.75 13.32 11.70
CA VAL A 101 2.92 12.44 10.88
C VAL A 101 3.83 11.61 9.97
N THR A 102 4.27 10.46 10.45
CA THR A 102 5.23 9.58 9.75
C THR A 102 4.59 8.33 9.16
N GLY A 103 3.32 8.08 9.47
CA GLY A 103 2.66 6.78 9.30
C GLY A 103 2.77 5.95 10.59
N SER A 104 1.73 5.16 10.87
CA SER A 104 1.51 4.46 12.15
C SER A 104 2.67 3.54 12.55
N VAL A 105 3.03 2.59 11.70
CA VAL A 105 4.12 1.63 11.97
C VAL A 105 5.50 2.30 11.83
N ASN A 106 5.63 3.31 10.96
CA ASN A 106 6.85 4.13 10.88
C ASN A 106 7.09 4.98 12.15
N GLY A 107 6.02 5.52 12.75
CA GLY A 107 6.10 6.22 14.02
C GLY A 107 6.32 5.27 15.18
N PHE A 108 5.77 4.05 15.08
CA PHE A 108 6.06 2.98 16.03
C PHE A 108 7.54 2.58 15.97
N PHE A 109 8.14 2.51 14.78
CA PHE A 109 9.58 2.34 14.62
C PHE A 109 10.37 3.48 15.29
N GLU A 110 9.90 4.74 15.19
CA GLU A 110 10.54 5.85 15.91
C GLU A 110 10.38 5.71 17.44
N LEU A 111 9.27 5.19 17.95
CA LEU A 111 9.12 4.84 19.38
C LEU A 111 10.10 3.72 19.80
N LEU A 112 10.26 2.67 18.99
CA LEU A 112 11.22 1.60 19.31
C LEU A 112 12.66 2.12 19.37
N THR A 113 13.01 3.01 18.44
CA THR A 113 14.37 3.49 18.21
C THR A 113 14.75 4.66 19.12
N PHE A 114 13.84 5.61 19.29
CA PHE A 114 14.07 6.90 19.95
C PHE A 114 13.20 7.10 21.18
N GLY A 115 12.46 6.08 21.62
CA GLY A 115 11.75 6.09 22.90
C GLY A 115 12.66 5.80 24.09
N SER A 116 12.13 5.99 25.30
CA SER A 116 12.88 5.85 26.55
C SER A 116 13.76 4.59 26.60
N PRO A 117 15.03 4.70 27.05
CA PRO A 117 15.69 5.86 27.65
C PRO A 117 16.52 6.71 26.64
N VAL A 118 16.25 6.60 25.33
CA VAL A 118 17.08 7.22 24.29
C VAL A 118 16.76 8.70 24.14
N TRP A 119 17.80 9.55 24.17
CA TRP A 119 17.70 10.99 23.90
C TRP A 119 18.44 11.35 22.62
N VAL A 120 17.74 11.99 21.69
CA VAL A 120 18.29 12.51 20.44
C VAL A 120 18.59 13.98 20.60
N THR A 121 19.85 14.39 20.42
CA THR A 121 20.31 15.77 20.61
C THR A 121 20.88 16.40 19.34
N THR A 122 20.92 15.63 18.26
CA THR A 122 21.50 16.00 16.96
C THR A 122 20.60 16.98 16.23
N ASP A 123 21.07 17.56 15.13
CA ASP A 123 20.23 18.41 14.29
C ASP A 123 19.28 17.58 13.40
N SER A 124 18.51 18.25 12.56
CA SER A 124 17.55 17.60 11.66
C SER A 124 18.19 16.79 10.51
N PHE A 125 19.51 16.76 10.38
CA PHE A 125 20.24 16.12 9.28
C PHE A 125 21.08 14.93 9.68
N ASP A 126 21.31 14.75 10.98
CA ASP A 126 22.11 13.63 11.44
C ASP A 126 21.41 12.31 11.11
N PRO A 127 21.99 11.45 10.24
CA PRO A 127 21.39 10.17 9.86
C PRO A 127 21.29 9.19 11.04
N ALA A 128 22.01 9.43 12.14
CA ALA A 128 21.87 8.66 13.36
C ALA A 128 20.72 9.14 14.26
N GLY A 129 20.12 10.30 13.96
CA GLY A 129 19.05 10.92 14.73
C GLY A 129 17.69 10.89 14.05
N ILE A 130 16.83 11.81 14.49
CA ILE A 130 15.52 12.02 13.91
C ILE A 130 15.68 13.02 12.75
N LEU A 131 15.40 12.58 11.52
CA LEU A 131 15.56 13.41 10.33
C LEU A 131 14.36 14.36 10.12
N GLY A 132 14.65 15.60 9.70
CA GLY A 132 13.67 16.63 9.33
C GLY A 132 13.84 17.10 7.89
N ALA A 133 13.28 18.27 7.56
CA ALA A 133 13.36 18.88 6.24
C ALA A 133 14.69 19.61 6.01
N ASP A 134 15.24 19.51 4.78
CA ASP A 134 16.42 20.29 4.39
C ASP A 134 16.04 21.71 3.99
N ILE A 135 16.59 22.73 4.65
CA ILE A 135 16.39 24.13 4.25
C ILE A 135 17.65 24.80 3.67
N ASP A 136 18.80 24.13 3.73
CA ASP A 136 20.10 24.69 3.33
C ASP A 136 20.61 24.15 1.98
N GLY A 137 20.08 23.01 1.49
CA GLY A 137 20.41 22.44 0.19
C GLY A 137 19.36 22.72 -0.90
N PRO A 138 19.73 23.26 -2.08
CA PRO A 138 18.90 23.18 -3.28
C PRO A 138 19.17 21.87 -4.05
N PRO A 139 18.14 21.07 -4.41
CA PRO A 139 16.72 21.26 -4.06
C PRO A 139 16.43 20.94 -2.59
N ILE A 140 15.49 21.69 -1.98
CA ILE A 140 14.97 21.39 -0.63
C ILE A 140 14.38 19.98 -0.67
N VAL A 141 15.03 19.03 -0.01
CA VAL A 141 14.60 17.64 0.13
C VAL A 141 14.21 17.39 1.58
N ASN A 142 13.19 16.58 1.83
CA ASN A 142 12.89 16.10 3.18
C ASN A 142 13.46 14.69 3.34
N PRO A 143 14.68 14.51 3.89
CA PRO A 143 15.17 13.18 4.24
C PRO A 143 14.37 12.58 5.42
N GLY A 144 13.60 13.38 6.15
CA GLY A 144 12.71 12.96 7.22
C GLY A 144 11.54 12.10 6.76
N ARG A 145 11.01 11.30 7.69
CA ARG A 145 9.83 10.44 7.46
C ARG A 145 8.49 11.20 7.52
N ALA A 146 8.48 12.36 8.17
CA ALA A 146 7.26 13.09 8.45
C ALA A 146 6.73 13.80 7.19
N THR A 147 5.48 13.53 6.78
CA THR A 147 4.79 14.29 5.72
C THR A 147 4.38 15.68 6.19
N THR A 148 3.91 15.75 7.44
CA THR A 148 3.47 16.94 8.15
C THR A 148 3.91 16.81 9.60
N ALA A 149 4.10 17.93 10.28
CA ALA A 149 4.39 17.92 11.71
C ALA A 149 3.89 19.21 12.37
N TYR A 150 3.38 19.09 13.60
CA TYR A 150 2.66 20.13 14.31
C TYR A 150 3.26 20.38 15.69
N ASN A 151 3.32 21.65 16.08
CA ASN A 151 3.58 22.10 17.44
C ASN A 151 2.32 22.83 17.92
N ASN A 152 1.59 22.26 18.88
CA ASN A 152 0.31 22.81 19.38
C ASN A 152 -0.62 23.27 18.25
N ARG A 153 -0.78 22.42 17.22
CA ARG A 153 -1.60 22.63 15.99
C ARG A 153 -0.96 23.52 14.91
N VAL A 154 0.15 24.19 15.18
CA VAL A 154 0.88 24.97 14.17
C VAL A 154 1.83 24.05 13.41
N ALA A 155 1.62 23.91 12.10
CA ALA A 155 2.52 23.14 11.26
C ALA A 155 3.93 23.75 11.29
N TYR A 156 4.93 22.90 11.53
CA TYR A 156 6.35 23.22 11.32
C TYR A 156 6.97 22.39 10.20
N ILE A 157 6.32 21.29 9.81
CA ILE A 157 6.52 20.62 8.53
C ILE A 157 5.17 20.61 7.81
N GLY A 158 5.10 21.13 6.58
CA GLY A 158 3.86 21.43 5.87
C GLY A 158 3.83 20.97 4.42
N GLN A 159 2.69 21.23 3.78
CA GLN A 159 2.43 20.94 2.37
C GLN A 159 2.39 22.24 1.56
N ALA A 160 3.51 22.64 0.94
CA ALA A 160 3.54 23.46 -0.29
C ALA A 160 4.99 23.84 -0.67
N PRO A 161 5.36 23.80 -1.98
CA PRO A 161 4.73 23.06 -3.08
C PRO A 161 4.97 21.54 -3.00
N ASN A 162 5.76 21.08 -2.02
CA ASN A 162 6.02 19.67 -1.74
C ASN A 162 5.58 19.33 -0.30
N THR A 163 5.09 18.12 -0.11
CA THR A 163 4.92 17.44 1.17
C THR A 163 6.26 17.34 1.90
N GLY A 164 6.26 17.56 3.21
CA GLY A 164 7.48 17.42 4.03
C GLY A 164 8.39 18.66 4.09
N MET A 165 7.94 19.84 3.69
CA MET A 165 8.79 21.05 3.72
C MET A 165 8.74 21.76 5.07
N ALA A 166 9.86 22.39 5.46
CA ALA A 166 9.92 23.26 6.63
C ALA A 166 9.00 24.47 6.47
N VAL A 167 8.18 24.76 7.48
CA VAL A 167 7.28 25.91 7.54
C VAL A 167 7.23 26.49 8.96
N GLY A 168 6.67 27.68 9.12
CA GLY A 168 6.32 28.23 10.44
C GLY A 168 7.51 28.27 11.42
N VAL A 169 7.37 27.53 12.52
CA VAL A 169 8.30 27.52 13.67
C VAL A 169 9.37 26.43 13.59
N TYR A 170 9.64 25.88 12.39
CA TYR A 170 10.67 24.87 12.15
C TYR A 170 12.03 25.25 12.75
N ASN A 171 12.67 24.30 13.43
CA ASN A 171 14.00 24.50 14.02
C ASN A 171 14.99 23.42 13.57
N GLN A 172 15.75 23.73 12.53
CA GLN A 172 16.80 22.86 11.97
C GLN A 172 17.82 22.37 13.00
N GLY A 173 18.15 23.20 13.98
CA GLY A 173 19.11 22.84 15.02
C GLY A 173 18.60 21.75 15.96
N ASN A 174 17.34 21.34 15.86
CA ASN A 174 16.72 20.29 16.67
C ASN A 174 16.46 19.03 15.84
N PRO A 175 16.45 17.84 16.49
CA PRO A 175 16.10 16.61 15.80
C PRO A 175 14.71 16.73 15.16
N GLY A 176 14.55 16.25 13.95
CA GLY A 176 13.30 16.28 13.20
C GLY A 176 12.82 17.68 12.82
N GLY A 177 13.62 18.72 13.04
CA GLY A 177 13.20 20.11 12.86
C GLY A 177 12.26 20.64 13.94
N ALA A 178 12.15 19.92 15.06
CA ALA A 178 11.11 20.15 16.05
C ALA A 178 11.33 21.49 16.79
N PRO A 179 10.30 22.32 17.04
CA PRO A 179 10.50 23.65 17.63
C PRO A 179 11.11 23.62 19.03
N ASN A 180 10.67 22.67 19.87
CA ASN A 180 11.13 22.49 21.24
C ASN A 180 11.93 21.20 21.40
N ARG A 181 12.78 21.18 22.44
CA ARG A 181 13.37 19.95 23.03
C ARG A 181 12.95 19.86 24.50
N ALA A 182 13.20 18.73 25.14
CA ALA A 182 12.96 18.54 26.56
C ALA A 182 14.27 18.52 27.37
N ASP A 183 14.23 19.07 28.58
CA ASP A 183 15.23 18.77 29.60
C ASP A 183 15.23 17.26 29.89
N MET A 184 16.40 16.63 29.82
CA MET A 184 16.53 15.16 29.83
C MET A 184 16.25 14.50 31.18
N THR A 185 15.93 15.30 32.21
CA THR A 185 15.61 14.81 33.56
C THR A 185 14.20 15.17 33.99
N THR A 186 13.76 16.38 33.64
CA THR A 186 12.48 16.93 34.07
C THR A 186 11.42 16.94 32.98
N PHE A 187 11.78 16.64 31.73
CA PHE A 187 10.90 16.69 30.55
C PHE A 187 10.30 18.07 30.23
N ARG A 188 10.76 19.12 30.91
CA ARG A 188 10.31 20.50 30.69
C ARG A 188 10.75 21.02 29.34
N ALA A 189 9.91 21.82 28.71
CA ALA A 189 10.20 22.40 27.41
C ALA A 189 11.36 23.38 27.44
N THR A 190 12.22 23.25 26.44
CA THR A 190 13.29 24.19 26.14
C THR A 190 13.11 24.71 24.72
N TYR A 191 13.39 26.00 24.55
CA TYR A 191 13.27 26.67 23.26
C TYR A 191 14.46 27.60 23.05
N ALA A 192 15.14 27.43 21.92
CA ALA A 192 16.04 28.41 21.34
C ALA A 192 15.38 29.04 20.12
N ALA A 193 15.81 30.25 19.74
CA ALA A 193 15.32 30.90 18.53
C ALA A 193 15.44 29.95 17.31
N PRO A 194 14.52 30.04 16.32
CA PRO A 194 14.47 29.09 15.22
C PRO A 194 15.84 28.91 14.56
N HIS A 195 16.14 27.66 14.20
CA HIS A 195 17.41 27.17 13.65
C HIS A 195 18.59 27.10 14.64
N GLY A 196 18.42 27.52 15.90
CA GLY A 196 19.36 27.24 16.98
C GLY A 196 18.98 25.98 17.75
N ALA A 197 19.94 25.11 18.06
CA ALA A 197 19.71 23.93 18.90
C ALA A 197 19.20 24.33 20.29
N SER A 198 18.01 23.87 20.69
CA SER A 198 17.52 24.00 22.07
C SER A 198 18.35 23.11 23.02
N ALA A 199 18.35 23.43 24.32
CA ALA A 199 18.99 22.58 25.34
C ALA A 199 18.29 21.20 25.45
N GLY A 200 18.98 20.20 25.99
CA GLY A 200 18.41 18.86 26.17
C GLY A 200 18.22 18.10 24.85
N GLY A 201 17.20 17.25 24.78
CA GLY A 201 16.99 16.29 23.69
C GLY A 201 15.53 16.01 23.37
N ILE A 202 15.31 15.16 22.38
CA ILE A 202 14.00 14.62 21.99
C ILE A 202 14.00 13.12 22.26
N GLN A 203 12.90 12.65 22.83
CA GLN A 203 12.57 11.24 22.98
C GLN A 203 11.14 11.08 22.46
N ILE A 204 10.86 10.03 21.68
CA ILE A 204 9.48 9.74 21.26
C ILE A 204 8.74 9.08 22.43
N ASP A 205 7.68 9.74 22.90
CA ASP A 205 6.94 9.30 24.08
C ASP A 205 5.75 8.42 23.71
N VAL A 206 5.14 8.73 22.56
CA VAL A 206 3.83 8.23 22.16
C VAL A 206 3.83 7.88 20.68
N SER A 207 3.28 6.72 20.33
CA SER A 207 2.99 6.37 18.94
C SER A 207 1.53 5.98 18.76
N PRO A 208 0.70 6.82 18.12
CA PRO A 208 -0.65 6.41 17.72
C PRO A 208 -0.56 5.48 16.50
N LEU A 209 -1.25 4.35 16.57
CA LEU A 209 -1.36 3.37 15.49
C LEU A 209 -2.81 3.13 15.11
N ASP A 210 -3.06 2.83 13.83
CA ASP A 210 -4.39 2.47 13.32
C ASP A 210 -4.80 1.02 13.66
N VAL A 211 -3.86 0.25 14.21
CA VAL A 211 -3.97 -1.16 14.60
C VAL A 211 -3.21 -1.38 15.90
N SER A 212 -3.50 -2.47 16.63
CA SER A 212 -2.69 -2.88 17.78
C SER A 212 -1.22 -3.10 17.40
N THR A 213 -0.31 -2.90 18.35
CA THR A 213 1.12 -3.14 18.13
C THR A 213 1.42 -4.61 17.84
N PHE A 214 0.54 -5.53 18.23
CA PHE A 214 0.63 -6.94 17.89
C PHE A 214 0.59 -7.20 16.38
N LEU A 215 -0.23 -6.43 15.65
CA LEU A 215 -0.39 -6.49 14.20
C LEU A 215 0.73 -5.75 13.45
N ALA A 216 1.39 -4.79 14.10
CA ALA A 216 2.44 -3.97 13.51
C ALA A 216 3.80 -4.70 13.36
N VAL A 217 3.94 -5.89 13.94
CA VAL A 217 5.24 -6.58 14.07
C VAL A 217 5.23 -7.97 13.44
N ARG A 218 6.34 -8.31 12.77
CA ARG A 218 6.50 -9.60 12.11
C ARG A 218 6.69 -10.76 13.09
N LYS A 219 6.29 -11.96 12.69
CA LYS A 219 6.50 -13.22 13.40
C LYS A 219 7.44 -14.11 12.56
N PRO A 220 8.59 -14.58 13.09
CA PRO A 220 9.48 -15.47 12.34
C PRO A 220 8.76 -16.75 11.88
N GLY A 221 8.99 -17.19 10.64
CA GLY A 221 8.41 -18.41 10.08
C GLY A 221 8.42 -18.41 8.56
N VAL A 222 7.68 -19.34 7.95
CA VAL A 222 7.52 -19.44 6.49
C VAL A 222 6.45 -18.43 6.05
N PRO A 223 6.75 -17.48 5.16
CA PRO A 223 5.79 -16.47 4.74
C PRO A 223 4.71 -17.07 3.84
N LEU A 224 3.48 -16.57 3.98
CA LEU A 224 2.36 -16.80 3.06
C LEU A 224 1.42 -15.59 3.14
N TRP A 225 0.78 -15.25 2.01
CA TRP A 225 -0.06 -14.05 1.91
C TRP A 225 -1.30 -14.09 2.82
N SER A 226 -1.81 -15.27 3.16
CA SER A 226 -3.05 -15.48 3.94
C SER A 226 -2.82 -15.75 5.42
N LEU A 227 -1.59 -15.54 5.93
CA LEU A 227 -1.28 -15.85 7.32
C LEU A 227 -2.04 -14.93 8.29
N PRO A 228 -2.71 -15.50 9.31
CA PRO A 228 -3.29 -14.69 10.37
C PRO A 228 -2.18 -14.08 11.22
N SER A 229 -2.49 -12.97 11.89
CA SER A 229 -1.57 -12.15 12.68
C SER A 229 -0.78 -12.86 13.78
N ALA A 230 -1.29 -13.98 14.31
CA ALA A 230 -0.58 -14.79 15.30
C ALA A 230 0.31 -15.90 14.69
N ALA A 231 0.18 -16.20 13.40
CA ALA A 231 0.92 -17.29 12.77
C ALA A 231 2.40 -16.96 12.57
N ALA A 232 3.24 -18.00 12.65
CA ALA A 232 4.64 -17.93 12.26
C ALA A 232 4.74 -17.59 10.76
N GLY A 233 5.57 -16.61 10.40
CA GLY A 233 5.71 -16.13 9.02
C GLY A 233 4.94 -14.83 8.73
N TYR A 234 4.02 -14.43 9.60
CA TYR A 234 3.27 -13.19 9.43
C TYR A 234 4.20 -11.96 9.36
N GLY A 235 4.01 -11.09 8.38
CA GLY A 235 4.78 -9.87 8.17
C GLY A 235 6.16 -10.11 7.56
N THR A 236 6.42 -11.26 6.95
CA THR A 236 7.77 -11.66 6.47
C THR A 236 7.89 -11.84 4.95
N ASN A 237 7.02 -11.23 4.13
CA ASN A 237 7.16 -11.24 2.67
C ASN A 237 8.61 -10.92 2.24
N PRO A 238 9.30 -11.82 1.52
CA PRO A 238 10.70 -11.62 1.14
C PRO A 238 10.89 -10.63 -0.02
N ARG A 239 9.80 -10.21 -0.69
CA ARG A 239 9.90 -9.33 -1.85
C ARG A 239 10.17 -7.89 -1.47
N ASN A 240 11.05 -7.28 -2.25
CA ASN A 240 11.31 -5.85 -2.22
C ASN A 240 10.71 -5.19 -3.46
N SER A 241 10.51 -3.87 -3.39
CA SER A 241 10.05 -3.10 -4.55
C SER A 241 11.09 -3.04 -5.66
N VAL A 242 10.61 -2.90 -6.88
CA VAL A 242 11.43 -2.74 -8.10
C VAL A 242 11.18 -1.38 -8.72
N ASN A 243 12.08 -0.87 -9.56
CA ASN A 243 11.88 0.36 -10.30
C ASN A 243 11.00 0.11 -11.54
N LYS A 244 10.75 1.15 -12.35
CA LYS A 244 9.92 1.04 -13.56
C LYS A 244 10.52 0.15 -14.66
N GLN A 245 11.74 -0.32 -14.46
CA GLN A 245 12.48 -1.22 -15.36
C GLN A 245 12.65 -2.60 -14.70
N GLY A 246 11.96 -2.86 -13.59
CA GLY A 246 12.05 -4.10 -12.83
C GLY A 246 13.35 -4.28 -12.02
N GLY A 247 14.34 -3.39 -12.15
CA GLY A 247 15.57 -3.40 -11.38
C GLY A 247 15.44 -2.85 -9.95
N THR A 248 16.47 -3.03 -9.12
CA THR A 248 16.47 -2.55 -7.72
C THR A 248 17.02 -1.12 -7.54
N SER A 249 17.66 -0.55 -8.56
CA SER A 249 18.25 0.80 -8.50
C SER A 249 17.19 1.88 -8.34
N GLY A 250 17.31 2.69 -7.29
CA GLY A 250 16.29 3.69 -6.93
C GLY A 250 14.99 3.08 -6.38
N ALA A 251 14.95 1.78 -6.12
CA ALA A 251 13.83 1.05 -5.51
C ALA A 251 14.34 0.21 -4.31
N ASN A 252 13.99 -1.07 -4.22
CA ASN A 252 14.42 -2.01 -3.17
C ASN A 252 13.87 -1.72 -1.77
N LEU A 253 12.64 -1.20 -1.69
CA LEU A 253 11.95 -1.03 -0.41
C LEU A 253 11.45 -2.38 0.10
N SER A 254 11.82 -2.75 1.32
CA SER A 254 11.31 -3.97 1.94
C SER A 254 9.84 -3.81 2.35
N SER A 255 9.05 -4.86 2.12
CA SER A 255 7.67 -4.96 2.60
C SER A 255 7.53 -5.70 3.93
N GLN A 256 8.63 -5.98 4.65
CA GLN A 256 8.54 -6.68 5.94
C GLN A 256 7.98 -5.77 7.04
N LEU A 257 7.14 -6.33 7.92
CA LEU A 257 6.68 -5.63 9.13
C LEU A 257 7.83 -5.44 10.13
N LEU A 258 7.59 -4.59 11.11
CA LEU A 258 8.62 -4.15 12.05
C LEU A 258 9.18 -5.31 12.89
N ASN A 259 10.49 -5.28 13.13
CA ASN A 259 11.14 -6.11 14.13
C ASN A 259 11.20 -5.37 15.46
N LEU A 260 10.73 -6.00 16.54
CA LEU A 260 10.76 -5.44 17.90
C LEU A 260 12.19 -5.25 18.45
N GLY A 261 13.18 -5.95 17.90
CA GLY A 261 14.55 -5.91 18.40
C GLY A 261 14.61 -6.39 19.85
N THR A 262 15.04 -5.51 20.76
CA THR A 262 15.13 -5.80 22.20
C THR A 262 13.87 -5.43 23.00
N ARG A 263 12.85 -4.86 22.34
CA ARG A 263 11.58 -4.50 22.99
C ARG A 263 10.63 -5.69 23.01
N ASN A 264 9.60 -5.60 23.83
CA ASN A 264 8.54 -6.60 23.92
C ASN A 264 7.17 -5.91 24.03
N LEU A 265 6.12 -6.61 23.62
CA LEU A 265 4.75 -6.16 23.80
C LEU A 265 4.22 -6.59 25.16
N PHE A 266 3.27 -5.85 25.71
CA PHE A 266 2.55 -6.23 26.91
C PHE A 266 1.73 -7.51 26.66
N ASP A 267 1.81 -8.46 27.59
CA ASP A 267 1.05 -9.70 27.57
C ASP A 267 0.04 -9.70 28.75
N PRO A 268 -1.26 -9.50 28.47
CA PRO A 268 -2.29 -9.52 29.50
C PRO A 268 -2.41 -10.84 30.26
N SER A 269 -1.92 -11.95 29.69
CA SER A 269 -1.92 -13.26 30.36
C SER A 269 -0.76 -13.42 31.34
N ASN A 270 0.25 -12.57 31.25
CA ASN A 270 1.42 -12.54 32.13
C ASN A 270 1.83 -11.08 32.47
N PRO A 271 0.96 -10.30 33.13
CA PRO A 271 1.18 -8.88 33.35
C PRO A 271 2.42 -8.58 34.21
N GLY A 272 2.82 -9.52 35.07
CA GLY A 272 4.02 -9.40 35.93
C GLY A 272 5.35 -9.48 35.18
N ALA A 273 5.35 -9.86 33.90
CA ALA A 273 6.56 -9.87 33.06
C ALA A 273 6.88 -8.51 32.43
N ALA A 274 6.01 -7.50 32.59
CA ALA A 274 6.24 -6.17 32.07
C ALA A 274 7.46 -5.50 32.73
N ASP A 275 8.32 -4.91 31.90
CA ASP A 275 9.56 -4.24 32.26
C ASP A 275 9.71 -2.89 31.51
N SER A 276 10.83 -2.19 31.70
CA SER A 276 11.08 -0.89 31.06
C SER A 276 11.16 -0.92 29.52
N ASN A 277 11.18 -2.10 28.90
CA ASN A 277 11.16 -2.29 27.45
C ASN A 277 9.78 -2.69 26.92
N THR A 278 8.81 -2.86 27.81
CA THR A 278 7.46 -3.30 27.47
C THR A 278 6.65 -2.17 26.89
N ILE A 279 6.01 -2.47 25.77
CA ILE A 279 5.14 -1.56 25.02
C ILE A 279 3.70 -1.85 25.40
N PHE A 280 2.98 -0.80 25.78
CA PHE A 280 1.58 -0.86 26.17
C PHE A 280 0.71 -0.19 25.10
N ASP A 281 -0.36 -0.87 24.72
CA ASP A 281 -1.43 -0.33 23.88
C ASP A 281 -2.54 0.25 24.76
N THR A 282 -2.93 1.48 24.50
CA THR A 282 -4.17 2.09 25.02
C THR A 282 -5.17 2.20 23.90
N ASP A 283 -6.30 1.51 24.00
CA ASP A 283 -7.36 1.55 22.99
C ASP A 283 -7.93 2.96 22.83
N LEU A 284 -8.18 3.36 21.58
CA LEU A 284 -8.83 4.63 21.25
C LEU A 284 -10.21 4.41 20.62
N LEU A 285 -10.24 4.09 19.32
CA LEU A 285 -11.42 4.20 18.47
C LEU A 285 -11.32 3.21 17.31
N PHE A 286 -12.45 2.95 16.67
CA PHE A 286 -12.50 2.28 15.38
C PHE A 286 -12.56 3.30 14.24
N ALA A 287 -11.65 3.16 13.28
CA ALA A 287 -11.59 4.00 12.08
C ALA A 287 -11.94 3.18 10.83
N PRO A 288 -13.08 3.43 10.18
CA PRO A 288 -13.47 2.70 8.97
C PRO A 288 -12.56 3.05 7.79
N ILE A 289 -12.27 2.06 6.96
CA ILE A 289 -11.42 2.16 5.77
C ILE A 289 -12.19 1.54 4.61
N ALA A 290 -12.16 2.17 3.43
CA ALA A 290 -12.84 1.63 2.25
C ALA A 290 -11.91 1.44 1.06
N PRO A 291 -12.18 0.43 0.20
CA PRO A 291 -11.62 0.39 -1.14
C PRO A 291 -12.17 1.57 -1.94
N VAL A 292 -11.28 2.44 -2.36
CA VAL A 292 -11.57 3.64 -3.15
C VAL A 292 -11.12 3.41 -4.57
N VAL A 293 -11.95 3.78 -5.53
CA VAL A 293 -11.72 3.59 -6.97
C VAL A 293 -11.78 4.92 -7.69
N ASN A 294 -10.98 5.03 -8.75
CA ASN A 294 -11.22 6.04 -9.77
C ASN A 294 -12.33 5.55 -10.72
N PHE A 295 -13.18 6.46 -11.20
CA PHE A 295 -14.26 6.11 -12.14
C PHE A 295 -13.76 5.44 -13.42
N GLY A 296 -12.52 5.73 -13.85
CA GLY A 296 -11.88 5.13 -15.02
C GLY A 296 -11.76 3.61 -14.96
N THR A 297 -11.72 3.04 -13.75
CA THR A 297 -11.68 1.58 -13.53
C THR A 297 -12.97 0.87 -13.95
N GLY A 298 -14.12 1.56 -13.97
CA GLY A 298 -15.41 0.89 -14.15
C GLY A 298 -15.88 0.04 -12.97
N ILE A 299 -15.04 -0.14 -11.93
CA ILE A 299 -15.38 -0.93 -10.74
C ILE A 299 -16.43 -0.20 -9.92
N GLN A 300 -17.52 -0.90 -9.60
CA GLN A 300 -18.56 -0.42 -8.69
C GLN A 300 -18.72 -1.31 -7.45
N ARG A 301 -18.30 -2.57 -7.55
CA ARG A 301 -18.49 -3.59 -6.54
C ARG A 301 -17.28 -4.52 -6.50
N LEU A 302 -16.94 -4.98 -5.32
CA LEU A 302 -15.87 -5.95 -5.08
C LEU A 302 -16.26 -6.92 -3.95
N LYS A 303 -15.87 -8.17 -4.08
CA LYS A 303 -15.84 -9.12 -2.96
C LYS A 303 -14.54 -8.97 -2.18
N ILE A 304 -14.49 -9.44 -0.94
CA ILE A 304 -13.23 -9.47 -0.20
C ILE A 304 -12.22 -10.42 -0.86
N SER A 305 -12.65 -11.55 -1.43
CA SER A 305 -11.75 -12.41 -2.22
C SER A 305 -11.15 -11.71 -3.44
N GLU A 306 -11.93 -10.89 -4.14
CA GLU A 306 -11.43 -10.07 -5.27
C GLU A 306 -10.46 -8.98 -4.79
N ILE A 307 -10.71 -8.39 -3.61
CA ILE A 307 -9.77 -7.46 -2.96
C ILE A 307 -8.48 -8.17 -2.54
N GLN A 308 -8.55 -9.41 -2.04
CA GLN A 308 -7.35 -10.20 -1.71
C GLN A 308 -6.48 -10.36 -2.94
N HIS A 309 -7.07 -10.76 -4.07
CA HIS A 309 -6.37 -10.91 -5.34
C HIS A 309 -5.68 -9.61 -5.76
N LEU A 310 -6.46 -8.54 -5.89
CA LEU A 310 -5.98 -7.22 -6.33
C LEU A 310 -4.78 -6.71 -5.54
N PHE A 311 -4.82 -6.81 -4.20
CA PHE A 311 -3.77 -6.23 -3.37
C PHE A 311 -2.54 -7.13 -3.22
N VAL A 312 -2.66 -8.43 -3.48
CA VAL A 312 -1.53 -9.38 -3.49
C VAL A 312 -0.81 -9.40 -4.83
N THR A 313 -1.55 -9.28 -5.94
CA THR A 313 -1.00 -9.46 -7.30
C THR A 313 -0.89 -8.17 -8.11
N GLY A 314 -1.64 -7.11 -7.75
CA GLY A 314 -1.78 -5.88 -8.55
C GLY A 314 -2.85 -5.99 -9.66
N ARG A 315 -3.46 -7.16 -9.86
CA ARG A 315 -4.39 -7.45 -10.96
C ARG A 315 -5.67 -8.12 -10.44
N ALA A 316 -6.76 -8.03 -11.20
CA ALA A 316 -8.01 -8.71 -10.88
C ALA A 316 -7.91 -10.22 -11.15
N VAL A 317 -8.85 -10.99 -10.59
CA VAL A 317 -8.98 -12.44 -10.85
C VAL A 317 -9.22 -12.73 -12.33
N THR A 318 -9.80 -11.77 -13.06
CA THR A 318 -10.00 -11.83 -14.51
C THR A 318 -8.72 -11.55 -15.32
N GLY A 319 -7.57 -11.36 -14.66
CA GLY A 319 -6.32 -10.90 -15.27
C GLY A 319 -6.25 -9.39 -15.53
N GLU A 320 -7.38 -8.68 -15.38
CA GLU A 320 -7.46 -7.25 -15.70
C GLU A 320 -6.51 -6.41 -14.82
N ASN A 321 -5.73 -5.54 -15.47
CA ASN A 321 -4.71 -4.75 -14.85
C ASN A 321 -5.24 -3.41 -14.34
N PHE A 322 -4.85 -3.06 -13.12
CA PHE A 322 -5.21 -1.79 -12.50
C PHE A 322 -3.96 -1.10 -12.00
N ILE A 323 -4.11 0.11 -11.46
CA ILE A 323 -3.05 0.75 -10.68
C ILE A 323 -3.45 0.64 -9.21
N VAL A 324 -2.98 -0.43 -8.55
CA VAL A 324 -3.24 -0.68 -7.14
C VAL A 324 -2.29 0.16 -6.29
N VAL A 325 -2.76 1.37 -5.94
CA VAL A 325 -2.01 2.36 -5.17
C VAL A 325 -1.94 1.95 -3.71
N THR A 326 -0.78 1.48 -3.27
CA THR A 326 -0.54 1.07 -1.88
C THR A 326 0.28 2.09 -1.08
N ARG A 327 0.09 2.05 0.24
CA ARG A 327 0.98 2.73 1.20
C ARG A 327 2.22 1.87 1.45
N ASP A 328 3.30 2.50 1.90
CA ASP A 328 4.45 1.74 2.42
C ASP A 328 4.05 0.85 3.60
N VAL A 329 4.82 -0.21 3.87
CA VAL A 329 4.55 -1.17 4.95
C VAL A 329 4.48 -0.50 6.33
N GLY A 330 5.07 0.70 6.47
CA GLY A 330 5.00 1.55 7.65
C GLY A 330 3.61 2.17 7.94
N SER A 331 2.59 1.88 7.12
CA SER A 331 1.23 2.41 7.27
C SER A 331 0.33 1.51 8.10
N GLY A 332 -0.32 2.08 9.13
CA GLY A 332 -1.35 1.39 9.90
C GLY A 332 -2.64 1.18 9.10
N THR A 333 -2.96 2.08 8.17
CA THR A 333 -4.13 1.94 7.29
C THR A 333 -3.96 0.74 6.37
N ARG A 334 -2.74 0.51 5.84
CA ARG A 334 -2.40 -0.72 5.10
C ARG A 334 -2.58 -1.95 5.98
N ASN A 335 -2.05 -1.88 7.20
CA ASN A 335 -2.10 -2.98 8.15
C ASN A 335 -3.55 -3.35 8.52
N ALA A 336 -4.38 -2.37 8.87
CA ALA A 336 -5.79 -2.56 9.16
C ALA A 336 -6.56 -3.12 7.95
N PHE A 337 -6.43 -2.49 6.78
CA PHE A 337 -7.12 -2.92 5.57
C PHE A 337 -6.79 -4.37 5.22
N ASN A 338 -5.50 -4.70 5.13
CA ASN A 338 -5.05 -6.03 4.74
C ASN A 338 -5.49 -7.10 5.75
N ASN A 339 -5.33 -6.86 7.06
CA ASN A 339 -5.80 -7.84 8.04
C ASN A 339 -7.32 -8.04 7.99
N CYS A 340 -8.11 -6.98 7.84
CA CYS A 340 -9.56 -7.08 7.68
C CYS A 340 -9.98 -7.81 6.40
N THR A 341 -9.14 -7.82 5.36
CA THR A 341 -9.39 -8.57 4.12
C THR A 341 -8.73 -9.93 4.13
N GLY A 342 -8.01 -10.33 5.19
CA GLY A 342 -7.34 -11.62 5.28
C GLY A 342 -5.99 -11.70 4.56
N VAL A 343 -5.44 -10.56 4.17
CA VAL A 343 -4.11 -10.42 3.58
C VAL A 343 -3.11 -10.04 4.67
N ASP A 344 -2.00 -10.76 4.74
CA ASP A 344 -0.83 -10.37 5.51
C ASP A 344 -0.35 -8.99 5.01
N PRO A 345 -0.22 -7.97 5.88
CA PRO A 345 0.14 -6.62 5.45
C PRO A 345 1.43 -6.53 4.64
N SER A 346 2.40 -7.44 4.84
CA SER A 346 3.63 -7.49 4.05
C SER A 346 3.41 -7.95 2.60
N TRP A 347 2.30 -8.62 2.32
CA TRP A 347 1.91 -9.11 1.00
C TRP A 347 0.95 -8.18 0.25
N GLY A 348 0.19 -7.33 0.94
CA GLY A 348 -0.67 -6.34 0.28
C GLY A 348 0.09 -5.14 -0.28
N ASN A 349 0.96 -5.37 -1.26
CA ASN A 349 1.87 -4.40 -1.88
C ASN A 349 1.40 -3.89 -3.26
N GLY A 350 0.40 -4.52 -3.88
CA GLY A 350 -0.08 -4.17 -5.22
C GLY A 350 1.06 -4.12 -6.22
N GLU A 351 1.17 -3.04 -7.01
CA GLU A 351 2.24 -2.86 -8.00
C GLU A 351 3.67 -2.95 -7.44
N ASN A 352 3.87 -2.57 -6.17
CA ASN A 352 5.17 -2.59 -5.50
C ASN A 352 6.33 -1.91 -6.27
N ILE A 353 6.06 -0.74 -6.88
CA ILE A 353 7.03 0.01 -7.69
C ILE A 353 7.67 1.18 -6.93
N GLY A 354 8.96 1.38 -7.18
CA GLY A 354 9.75 2.52 -6.74
C GLY A 354 10.17 2.47 -5.26
N PRO A 355 10.85 3.51 -4.78
CA PRO A 355 11.13 3.68 -3.36
C PRO A 355 9.88 4.17 -2.65
N ARG A 356 10.00 4.46 -1.35
CA ARG A 356 8.94 5.19 -0.63
C ARG A 356 8.68 6.54 -1.31
N SER A 357 7.45 6.74 -1.77
CA SER A 357 7.00 7.89 -2.55
C SER A 357 6.34 8.94 -1.65
N SER A 358 6.85 10.17 -1.66
CA SER A 358 6.34 11.28 -0.85
C SER A 358 6.38 12.64 -1.56
N GLY A 359 6.74 12.69 -2.85
CA GLY A 359 6.88 13.93 -3.61
C GLY A 359 5.71 14.17 -4.57
N SER A 360 5.39 15.45 -4.83
CA SER A 360 4.34 15.84 -5.78
C SER A 360 4.60 15.31 -7.20
N THR A 361 5.86 15.29 -7.64
CA THR A 361 6.29 14.73 -8.94
C THR A 361 6.06 13.22 -9.05
N GLN A 362 5.93 12.52 -7.93
CA GLN A 362 5.64 11.07 -7.88
C GLN A 362 4.14 10.78 -7.82
N ASN A 363 3.32 11.78 -7.48
CA ASN A 363 1.86 11.67 -7.39
C ASN A 363 1.15 12.24 -8.64
N ASN A 364 1.80 13.19 -9.34
CA ASN A 364 1.32 13.77 -10.59
C ASN A 364 1.74 12.90 -11.77
N LEU A 365 0.94 12.93 -12.84
CA LEU A 365 1.28 12.23 -14.07
C LEU A 365 2.55 12.84 -14.69
N GLY A 366 3.42 12.01 -15.24
CA GLY A 366 4.73 12.41 -15.73
C GLY A 366 5.77 11.31 -15.59
N ALA A 367 6.96 11.53 -16.17
CA ALA A 367 8.07 10.57 -16.09
C ALA A 367 8.41 10.14 -14.64
N GLY A 368 8.24 11.05 -13.67
CA GLY A 368 8.48 10.81 -12.25
C GLY A 368 7.38 10.08 -11.48
N PHE A 369 6.22 9.79 -12.10
CA PHE A 369 5.08 9.13 -11.48
C PHE A 369 5.47 7.79 -10.86
N ILE A 370 4.98 7.49 -9.66
CA ILE A 370 5.18 6.18 -9.00
C ILE A 370 3.83 5.73 -8.48
N PRO A 371 3.32 4.54 -8.79
CA PRO A 371 1.96 4.15 -8.39
C PRO A 371 1.86 3.84 -6.89
N SER A 372 2.87 3.21 -6.30
CA SER A 372 2.77 2.56 -4.97
C SER A 372 3.76 3.11 -3.96
N ASN A 373 3.84 2.47 -2.79
CA ASN A 373 4.77 2.81 -1.71
C ASN A 373 4.58 4.23 -1.15
N LYS A 374 3.33 4.70 -1.11
CA LYS A 374 2.96 6.06 -0.70
C LYS A 374 3.20 6.28 0.80
N ASN A 375 3.88 7.38 1.13
CA ASN A 375 4.24 7.72 2.51
C ASN A 375 3.02 8.16 3.34
N GLY A 376 2.07 8.89 2.75
CA GLY A 376 0.88 9.41 3.44
C GLY A 376 -0.44 9.17 2.69
N ASN A 377 -1.57 9.36 3.39
CA ASN A 377 -2.90 9.31 2.77
C ASN A 377 -3.08 10.42 1.72
N GLY A 378 -2.54 11.61 1.95
CA GLY A 378 -2.58 12.69 0.96
C GLY A 378 -1.90 12.31 -0.36
N ASP A 379 -0.84 11.49 -0.31
CA ASP A 379 -0.13 11.00 -1.49
C ASP A 379 -0.95 9.94 -2.24
N VAL A 380 -1.62 9.03 -1.51
CA VAL A 380 -2.56 8.06 -2.10
C VAL A 380 -3.72 8.79 -2.78
N GLU A 381 -4.35 9.72 -2.08
CA GLU A 381 -5.45 10.52 -2.61
C GLU A 381 -5.03 11.32 -3.85
N ALA A 382 -3.84 11.92 -3.85
CA ALA A 382 -3.31 12.66 -5.01
C ALA A 382 -3.07 11.72 -6.20
N THR A 383 -2.42 10.59 -5.97
CA THR A 383 -2.15 9.58 -7.00
C THR A 383 -3.46 9.07 -7.59
N MET A 384 -4.41 8.66 -6.74
CA MET A 384 -5.73 8.14 -7.14
C MET A 384 -6.55 9.13 -7.96
N ARG A 385 -6.47 10.44 -7.67
CA ARG A 385 -7.14 11.46 -8.50
C ARG A 385 -6.51 11.61 -9.88
N ASN A 386 -5.21 11.36 -9.97
CA ASN A 386 -4.44 11.59 -11.18
C ASN A 386 -4.44 10.37 -12.11
N THR A 387 -4.38 9.14 -11.59
CA THR A 387 -4.52 7.94 -12.44
C THR A 387 -5.98 7.56 -12.65
N ARG A 388 -6.34 7.12 -13.87
CA ARG A 388 -7.70 6.69 -14.22
C ARG A 388 -7.98 5.22 -13.90
N LEU A 389 -6.95 4.38 -13.87
CA LEU A 389 -7.05 2.96 -13.51
C LEU A 389 -6.81 2.69 -12.01
N GLY A 390 -6.80 3.75 -11.18
CA GLY A 390 -6.47 3.66 -9.77
C GLY A 390 -7.49 2.91 -8.91
N VAL A 391 -6.97 1.97 -8.10
CA VAL A 391 -7.67 1.33 -6.97
C VAL A 391 -6.80 1.47 -5.72
N ALA A 392 -7.37 1.84 -4.58
CA ALA A 392 -6.64 2.03 -3.31
C ALA A 392 -7.52 1.74 -2.10
N TYR A 393 -6.97 1.99 -0.90
CA TYR A 393 -7.72 2.07 0.35
C TYR A 393 -7.48 3.42 1.04
N ILE A 394 -8.54 4.02 1.58
CA ILE A 394 -8.48 5.33 2.26
C ILE A 394 -9.44 5.33 3.46
N GLY A 395 -9.08 6.04 4.53
CA GLY A 395 -9.98 6.36 5.64
C GLY A 395 -11.21 7.13 5.16
N THR A 396 -12.40 6.63 5.48
CA THR A 396 -13.66 7.13 4.90
C THR A 396 -14.08 8.48 5.43
N GLU A 397 -13.69 8.83 6.65
CA GLU A 397 -13.98 10.14 7.26
C GLU A 397 -13.45 11.27 6.39
N ARG A 398 -12.27 11.08 5.79
CA ARG A 398 -11.60 12.08 4.93
C ARG A 398 -12.45 12.42 3.72
N GLY A 399 -13.16 11.45 3.15
CA GLY A 399 -14.01 11.64 1.97
C GLY A 399 -15.05 12.75 2.14
N VAL A 400 -15.47 13.05 3.38
CA VAL A 400 -16.48 14.07 3.71
C VAL A 400 -15.99 15.19 4.63
N THR A 401 -14.91 15.01 5.40
CA THR A 401 -14.40 16.03 6.34
C THR A 401 -13.05 16.64 5.96
N GLY A 402 -12.36 16.11 4.95
CA GLY A 402 -11.02 16.57 4.61
C GLY A 402 -10.99 18.04 4.14
N SER A 403 -10.05 18.84 4.66
CA SER A 403 -9.80 20.19 4.16
C SER A 403 -9.01 20.17 2.84
N GLY A 404 -9.29 21.11 1.93
CA GLY A 404 -8.57 21.22 0.65
C GLY A 404 -8.89 20.07 -0.31
N SER A 405 -7.87 19.32 -0.71
CA SER A 405 -7.97 18.16 -1.60
C SER A 405 -8.55 16.90 -0.94
N GLY A 406 -8.72 16.88 0.39
CA GLY A 406 -9.07 15.68 1.17
C GLY A 406 -10.52 15.21 1.09
N SER A 407 -11.46 16.06 0.65
CA SER A 407 -12.90 15.76 0.54
C SER A 407 -13.26 15.05 -0.78
N TRP A 408 -12.58 13.93 -1.07
CA TRP A 408 -12.62 13.28 -2.38
C TRP A 408 -14.00 12.73 -2.78
N LEU A 409 -14.84 12.32 -1.81
CA LEU A 409 -16.19 11.82 -2.07
C LEU A 409 -17.17 12.97 -2.35
N THR A 410 -17.15 14.02 -1.51
CA THR A 410 -18.05 15.18 -1.69
C THR A 410 -17.72 16.01 -2.93
N THR A 411 -16.44 16.06 -3.31
CA THR A 411 -16.02 16.74 -4.55
C THR A 411 -16.29 15.91 -5.80
N GLY A 412 -16.64 14.63 -5.65
CA GLY A 412 -16.82 13.68 -6.75
C GLY A 412 -15.51 13.40 -7.49
N ALA A 413 -14.38 13.38 -6.77
CA ALA A 413 -13.08 13.08 -7.34
C ALA A 413 -12.81 11.58 -7.41
N LEU A 414 -13.23 10.84 -6.40
CA LEU A 414 -13.10 9.39 -6.27
C LEU A 414 -14.40 8.82 -5.69
N GLU A 415 -14.54 7.49 -5.71
CA GLU A 415 -15.72 6.79 -5.24
C GLU A 415 -15.34 5.55 -4.42
N ILE A 416 -16.25 5.06 -3.59
CA ILE A 416 -16.10 3.81 -2.83
C ILE A 416 -16.74 2.66 -3.62
N ALA A 417 -16.06 1.53 -3.75
CA ALA A 417 -16.69 0.31 -4.27
C ALA A 417 -17.60 -0.32 -3.18
N ASP A 418 -18.78 -0.81 -3.56
CA ASP A 418 -19.60 -1.60 -2.63
C ASP A 418 -18.87 -2.92 -2.33
N VAL A 419 -18.85 -3.36 -1.07
CA VAL A 419 -18.08 -4.54 -0.66
C VAL A 419 -19.01 -5.66 -0.21
N GLN A 420 -18.78 -6.88 -0.71
CA GLN A 420 -19.36 -8.10 -0.17
C GLN A 420 -18.33 -8.85 0.69
N ASN A 421 -18.65 -9.10 1.96
CA ASN A 421 -17.75 -9.81 2.88
C ASN A 421 -17.85 -11.34 2.72
N ASP A 422 -17.63 -11.84 1.52
CA ASP A 422 -17.74 -13.26 1.19
C ASP A 422 -16.83 -14.16 2.04
N VAL A 423 -15.63 -13.69 2.39
CA VAL A 423 -14.71 -14.43 3.29
C VAL A 423 -15.20 -14.52 4.75
N TYR A 424 -16.15 -13.66 5.14
CA TYR A 424 -16.84 -13.70 6.44
C TYR A 424 -18.18 -14.45 6.36
N GLY A 425 -18.53 -14.99 5.18
CA GLY A 425 -19.81 -15.64 4.91
C GLY A 425 -20.95 -14.68 4.54
N GLY A 426 -20.63 -13.42 4.23
CA GLY A 426 -21.60 -12.40 3.80
C GLY A 426 -22.09 -12.60 2.37
N THR A 427 -23.33 -12.19 2.11
CA THR A 427 -23.99 -12.31 0.80
C THR A 427 -24.44 -10.97 0.22
N ALA A 428 -24.48 -9.91 1.03
CA ALA A 428 -24.86 -8.57 0.60
C ALA A 428 -23.64 -7.71 0.26
N TYR A 429 -23.80 -6.84 -0.75
CA TYR A 429 -22.90 -5.73 -0.99
C TYR A 429 -23.30 -4.54 -0.11
N VAL A 430 -22.35 -4.00 0.64
CA VAL A 430 -22.55 -2.90 1.58
C VAL A 430 -21.51 -1.80 1.43
N ARG A 431 -21.83 -0.64 2.01
CA ARG A 431 -20.99 0.56 2.04
C ARG A 431 -20.79 1.04 3.49
N PRO A 432 -19.78 1.88 3.79
CA PRO A 432 -19.47 2.33 5.15
C PRO A 432 -20.45 3.41 5.65
N THR A 433 -21.73 3.12 5.67
CA THR A 433 -22.73 3.93 6.37
C THR A 433 -22.63 3.69 7.86
N THR A 434 -23.01 4.66 8.70
CA THR A 434 -22.99 4.49 10.16
C THR A 434 -23.72 3.23 10.61
N SER A 435 -24.89 2.93 10.01
CA SER A 435 -25.65 1.72 10.32
C SER A 435 -24.86 0.44 10.03
N ASN A 436 -24.23 0.35 8.85
CA ASN A 436 -23.47 -0.84 8.47
C ASN A 436 -22.22 -1.02 9.35
N ILE A 437 -21.57 0.07 9.75
CA ILE A 437 -20.38 0.02 10.63
C ILE A 437 -20.76 -0.39 12.05
N LEU A 438 -21.86 0.15 12.61
CA LEU A 438 -22.31 -0.20 13.96
C LEU A 438 -22.81 -1.65 14.03
N HIS A 439 -23.52 -2.10 13.00
CA HIS A 439 -24.06 -3.45 12.84
C HIS A 439 -23.17 -4.31 11.94
N ASN A 440 -21.89 -4.40 12.30
CA ASN A 440 -20.82 -5.06 11.55
C ASN A 440 -20.88 -6.60 11.62
N THR A 441 -22.01 -7.17 11.20
CA THR A 441 -22.17 -8.60 10.94
C THR A 441 -21.50 -9.01 9.62
N ALA A 442 -21.64 -10.27 9.20
CA ALA A 442 -21.18 -10.72 7.89
C ALA A 442 -21.76 -9.90 6.72
N ASP A 443 -22.97 -9.36 6.85
CA ASP A 443 -23.59 -8.44 5.87
C ASP A 443 -23.47 -6.96 6.30
N GLY A 444 -22.63 -6.63 7.28
CA GLY A 444 -22.33 -5.26 7.72
C GLY A 444 -20.97 -4.77 7.21
N TRP A 445 -20.52 -3.59 7.64
CA TRP A 445 -19.20 -3.08 7.27
C TRP A 445 -18.14 -3.53 8.27
N VAL A 446 -17.16 -4.33 7.81
CA VAL A 446 -16.14 -4.93 8.70
C VAL A 446 -14.73 -4.38 8.50
N ILE A 447 -14.50 -3.57 7.47
CA ILE A 447 -13.15 -3.09 7.11
C ILE A 447 -12.81 -1.81 7.90
N GLY A 448 -11.84 -1.90 8.80
CA GLY A 448 -11.35 -0.76 9.57
C GLY A 448 -10.35 -1.12 10.66
N GLY A 449 -9.69 -0.11 11.19
CA GLY A 449 -8.64 -0.26 12.20
C GLY A 449 -9.16 -0.03 13.62
N GLN A 450 -8.80 -0.91 14.56
CA GLN A 450 -8.91 -0.64 16.00
C GLN A 450 -7.66 0.13 16.42
N ALA A 451 -7.78 1.46 16.47
CA ALA A 451 -6.67 2.33 16.72
C ALA A 451 -6.26 2.31 18.19
N VAL A 452 -4.95 2.33 18.43
CA VAL A 452 -4.35 2.33 19.77
C VAL A 452 -3.32 3.45 19.89
N VAL A 453 -2.97 3.77 21.13
CA VAL A 453 -1.77 4.53 21.45
C VAL A 453 -0.75 3.61 22.09
N ALA A 454 0.38 3.41 21.41
CA ALA A 454 1.52 2.67 21.92
C ALA A 454 2.43 3.57 22.76
N THR A 455 2.89 3.04 23.89
CA THR A 455 3.78 3.74 24.84
C THR A 455 4.84 2.80 25.41
N LEU A 456 5.97 3.36 25.84
CA LEU A 456 6.94 2.64 26.67
C LEU A 456 6.67 2.93 28.14
N GLY A 457 6.33 1.89 28.89
CA GLY A 457 5.76 2.02 30.23
C GLY A 457 4.26 2.30 30.21
N ASP A 458 3.58 1.96 31.29
CA ASP A 458 2.13 2.09 31.44
C ASP A 458 1.77 3.50 31.93
N PRO A 459 0.99 4.30 31.17
CA PRO A 459 0.54 5.62 31.62
C PRO A 459 -0.27 5.54 32.93
N ARG A 460 -0.98 4.43 33.19
CA ARG A 460 -1.75 4.24 34.43
C ARG A 460 -0.88 3.89 35.62
N ALA A 461 0.40 3.54 35.44
CA ALA A 461 1.32 3.34 36.56
C ALA A 461 1.92 4.66 37.09
N ASN A 462 1.70 5.79 36.40
CA ASN A 462 2.09 7.12 36.89
C ASN A 462 1.18 7.59 38.04
N ALA A 463 1.52 8.73 38.65
CA ALA A 463 0.83 9.24 39.84
C ALA A 463 -0.67 9.50 39.58
N ALA A 464 -1.50 9.33 40.62
CA ALA A 464 -2.94 9.59 40.57
C ALA A 464 -3.30 11.03 40.12
N ALA A 465 -2.45 12.02 40.45
CA ALA A 465 -2.62 13.41 39.99
C ALA A 465 -2.52 13.56 38.46
N LEU A 466 -1.92 12.58 37.77
CA LEU A 466 -1.82 12.53 36.31
C LEU A 466 -2.85 11.56 35.72
N GLY A 467 -3.90 11.21 36.47
CA GLY A 467 -4.95 10.27 36.03
C GLY A 467 -4.56 8.79 36.10
N GLY A 468 -3.43 8.46 36.73
CA GLY A 468 -2.97 7.08 36.93
C GLY A 468 -3.76 6.31 37.99
N THR A 469 -3.26 5.12 38.34
CA THR A 469 -3.91 4.24 39.31
C THR A 469 -4.03 4.95 40.66
N GLY A 470 -5.19 4.89 41.29
CA GLY A 470 -5.48 5.69 42.47
C GLY A 470 -6.22 6.99 42.18
N TRP A 471 -6.46 7.32 40.91
CA TRP A 471 -7.27 8.46 40.52
C TRP A 471 -8.69 8.29 41.05
N VAL A 472 -9.12 9.29 41.83
CA VAL A 472 -10.37 9.20 42.61
C VAL A 472 -11.58 9.73 41.85
N GLY A 473 -11.41 10.10 40.57
CA GLY A 473 -12.26 11.09 39.92
C GLY A 473 -12.00 12.45 40.56
N ALA A 474 -11.33 13.37 39.86
CA ALA A 474 -11.16 14.73 40.39
C ALA A 474 -12.47 15.52 40.42
N PHE A 475 -13.55 15.01 39.84
CA PHE A 475 -14.88 15.63 39.89
C PHE A 475 -15.95 14.54 40.03
N ASP A 476 -16.93 14.78 40.90
CA ASP A 476 -18.25 14.15 40.86
C ASP A 476 -19.19 15.13 40.14
N PRO A 477 -19.26 15.13 38.79
CA PRO A 477 -20.20 16.00 38.09
C PRO A 477 -21.63 15.45 38.11
N PHE A 478 -21.88 14.28 38.71
CA PHE A 478 -23.02 13.46 38.29
C PHE A 478 -24.35 13.76 38.97
N VAL A 479 -24.44 14.58 40.02
CA VAL A 479 -25.76 15.04 40.50
C VAL A 479 -25.71 16.41 41.15
N ASP A 480 -24.91 17.34 40.64
CA ASP A 480 -24.80 18.64 41.27
C ASP A 480 -25.88 19.62 40.78
N GLY A 481 -26.85 19.90 41.65
CA GLY A 481 -27.91 20.90 41.44
C GLY A 481 -29.36 20.39 41.37
N SER A 482 -29.61 19.06 41.35
CA SER A 482 -30.98 18.50 41.25
C SER A 482 -31.50 17.80 42.53
N ASN A 483 -30.63 17.65 43.53
CA ASN A 483 -30.83 16.91 44.79
C ASN A 483 -30.57 17.76 46.05
N GLY A 484 -30.37 19.09 45.91
CA GLY A 484 -30.23 20.04 47.03
C GLY A 484 -28.79 20.44 47.40
N PHE A 485 -27.82 20.03 46.58
CA PHE A 485 -26.39 20.25 46.75
C PHE A 485 -25.87 21.35 45.79
N PRO A 486 -24.94 22.25 46.21
CA PRO A 486 -24.36 23.28 45.34
C PRO A 486 -23.70 22.68 44.12
N ALA A 487 -23.94 23.26 42.94
CA ALA A 487 -23.28 22.85 41.70
C ALA A 487 -21.84 23.38 41.63
N ASP A 488 -20.98 22.87 42.51
CA ASP A 488 -19.58 23.27 42.65
C ASP A 488 -18.60 22.15 42.27
N GLY A 489 -19.10 20.97 41.91
CA GLY A 489 -18.32 19.82 41.46
C GLY A 489 -17.52 19.14 42.57
N ALA A 490 -17.74 19.52 43.82
CA ALA A 490 -17.12 18.91 44.99
C ALA A 490 -18.12 17.99 45.68
N TYR A 491 -17.76 16.70 45.82
CA TYR A 491 -18.56 15.74 46.59
C TYR A 491 -18.90 16.27 47.97
N GLN A 492 -20.19 16.28 48.31
CA GLN A 492 -20.65 16.71 49.62
C GLN A 492 -21.19 15.53 50.43
N ILE A 493 -20.97 15.57 51.75
CA ILE A 493 -21.42 14.52 52.66
C ILE A 493 -22.94 14.34 52.54
N GLY A 494 -23.36 13.17 52.03
CA GLY A 494 -24.77 12.82 51.80
C GLY A 494 -25.15 12.64 50.33
N GLU A 495 -24.25 12.95 49.39
CA GLU A 495 -24.43 12.68 47.97
C GLU A 495 -24.30 11.17 47.65
N ALA A 496 -25.10 10.70 46.69
CA ALA A 496 -25.08 9.31 46.24
C ALA A 496 -23.85 9.09 45.35
N PHE A 497 -23.03 8.09 45.67
CA PHE A 497 -21.85 7.71 44.89
C PHE A 497 -22.00 6.27 44.35
N THR A 498 -21.30 5.95 43.25
CA THR A 498 -21.26 4.59 42.72
C THR A 498 -20.43 3.69 43.64
N ASP A 499 -21.11 2.84 44.40
CA ASP A 499 -20.50 1.96 45.37
C ASP A 499 -20.00 0.65 44.73
N LEU A 500 -18.85 0.71 44.03
CA LEU A 500 -18.29 -0.42 43.27
C LEU A 500 -17.97 -1.66 44.13
N ASN A 501 -17.75 -1.50 45.44
CA ASN A 501 -17.40 -2.59 46.36
C ASN A 501 -18.56 -2.99 47.30
N GLY A 502 -19.70 -2.29 47.23
CA GLY A 502 -20.93 -2.58 47.97
C GLY A 502 -20.84 -2.36 49.49
N ASN A 503 -19.88 -1.56 49.96
CA ASN A 503 -19.64 -1.38 51.40
C ASN A 503 -20.36 -0.17 52.02
N GLY A 504 -21.13 0.57 51.23
CA GLY A 504 -21.93 1.71 51.64
C GLY A 504 -21.11 2.91 52.14
N THR A 505 -19.79 2.92 51.92
CA THR A 505 -18.86 3.95 52.39
C THR A 505 -18.07 4.47 51.20
N ARG A 506 -18.01 5.79 50.98
CA ARG A 506 -17.10 6.34 49.96
C ARG A 506 -15.66 6.17 50.48
N ASP A 507 -15.01 5.11 50.06
CA ASP A 507 -13.63 4.83 50.41
C ASP A 507 -12.73 4.70 49.17
N ALA A 508 -11.46 4.44 49.41
CA ALA A 508 -10.47 4.31 48.34
C ALA A 508 -10.97 3.31 47.26
N SER A 509 -11.58 2.20 47.65
CA SER A 509 -12.05 1.18 46.73
C SER A 509 -13.28 1.54 45.89
N ASN A 510 -13.84 2.74 46.04
CA ASN A 510 -14.97 3.25 45.22
C ASN A 510 -14.53 4.10 44.02
N ALA A 511 -13.25 4.44 43.95
CA ALA A 511 -12.57 4.88 42.74
C ALA A 511 -11.38 3.93 42.50
N GLU A 512 -10.48 4.18 41.54
CA GLU A 512 -9.25 3.36 41.46
C GLU A 512 -8.33 3.54 42.69
N ALA A 513 -8.75 4.29 43.71
CA ALA A 513 -8.03 4.50 44.95
C ALA A 513 -7.72 3.16 45.66
N GLY A 514 -6.42 2.87 45.79
CA GLY A 514 -5.95 1.62 46.39
C GLY A 514 -5.78 0.45 45.42
N LEU A 515 -6.15 0.59 44.13
CA LEU A 515 -5.55 -0.25 43.11
C LEU A 515 -4.05 0.10 43.04
N ALA A 516 -3.20 -0.91 43.04
CA ALA A 516 -1.78 -0.75 42.84
C ALA A 516 -1.43 -1.47 41.55
N ASN A 517 -1.00 -0.71 40.56
CA ASN A 517 -0.42 -1.26 39.37
C ASN A 517 1.08 -1.45 39.60
N THR A 518 1.61 -2.65 39.35
CA THR A 518 3.04 -2.97 39.47
C THR A 518 3.79 -2.80 38.15
N HIS A 519 3.11 -2.37 37.09
CA HIS A 519 3.73 -2.10 35.80
C HIS A 519 4.75 -0.94 35.91
N PRO A 520 5.78 -0.93 35.05
CA PRO A 520 6.69 0.19 34.92
C PRO A 520 5.95 1.46 34.47
N MET A 521 6.19 2.58 35.14
CA MET A 521 5.64 3.89 34.74
C MET A 521 6.26 4.41 33.45
N MET A 522 5.53 5.24 32.70
CA MET A 522 6.11 6.01 31.61
C MET A 522 7.18 6.97 32.16
N ALA A 523 8.31 7.07 31.45
CA ALA A 523 9.42 7.94 31.85
C ALA A 523 9.05 9.43 31.81
N ASN A 524 8.25 9.85 30.82
CA ASN A 524 7.77 11.21 30.69
C ASN A 524 6.41 11.36 31.40
N PRO A 525 6.35 12.02 32.57
CA PRO A 525 5.09 12.17 33.32
C PRO A 525 4.07 13.06 32.61
N PHE A 526 4.51 14.03 31.79
CA PHE A 526 3.59 14.89 31.03
C PHE A 526 2.89 14.11 29.92
N ALA A 527 3.61 13.19 29.26
CA ALA A 527 3.02 12.28 28.28
C ALA A 527 2.01 11.33 28.95
N ALA A 528 2.30 10.83 30.16
CA ALA A 528 1.35 10.02 30.91
C ALA A 528 0.08 10.80 31.26
N GLY A 529 0.21 12.04 31.74
CA GLY A 529 -0.93 12.92 32.02
C GLY A 529 -1.78 13.19 30.77
N TYR A 530 -1.14 13.48 29.64
CA TYR A 530 -1.82 13.65 28.34
C TYR A 530 -2.64 12.41 27.93
N LEU A 531 -2.07 11.20 28.05
CA LEU A 531 -2.76 9.96 27.66
C LEU A 531 -3.85 9.54 28.63
N ASN A 532 -3.62 9.73 29.93
CA ASN A 532 -4.66 9.50 30.93
C ASN A 532 -5.81 10.49 30.74
N ASN A 533 -5.55 11.75 30.41
CA ASN A 533 -6.59 12.72 30.08
C ASN A 533 -7.52 12.23 28.96
N ILE A 534 -6.91 11.76 27.86
CA ILE A 534 -7.63 11.20 26.72
C ILE A 534 -8.41 9.93 27.10
N SER A 535 -7.74 8.94 27.68
CA SER A 535 -8.36 7.64 27.96
C SER A 535 -9.47 7.74 29.02
N ARG A 536 -9.34 8.65 30.00
CA ARG A 536 -10.39 8.96 30.98
C ARG A 536 -11.58 9.67 30.33
N SER A 537 -11.32 10.62 29.42
CA SER A 537 -12.39 11.26 28.65
C SER A 537 -13.16 10.26 27.78
N ILE A 538 -12.47 9.32 27.12
CA ILE A 538 -13.11 8.24 26.35
C ILE A 538 -13.96 7.36 27.26
N ALA A 539 -13.43 6.93 28.41
CA ALA A 539 -14.18 6.11 29.36
C ALA A 539 -15.44 6.82 29.87
N ALA A 540 -15.35 8.13 30.17
CA ALA A 540 -16.49 8.94 30.60
C ALA A 540 -17.57 9.03 29.49
N PHE A 541 -17.16 9.35 28.26
CA PHE A 541 -18.06 9.39 27.10
C PHE A 541 -18.74 8.03 26.85
N GLN A 542 -17.98 6.93 26.93
CA GLN A 542 -18.51 5.59 26.74
C GLN A 542 -19.50 5.18 27.83
N SER A 543 -19.48 5.83 28.99
CA SER A 543 -20.43 5.56 30.07
C SER A 543 -21.72 6.37 29.91
N VAL A 544 -21.62 7.68 29.64
CA VAL A 544 -22.75 8.61 29.53
C VAL A 544 -22.50 9.61 28.38
N PRO A 545 -22.75 9.25 27.12
CA PRO A 545 -22.32 10.07 25.96
C PRO A 545 -23.03 11.44 25.86
N ASN A 546 -24.24 11.56 26.42
CA ASN A 546 -25.00 12.83 26.41
C ASN A 546 -24.70 13.73 27.61
N ASP A 547 -23.72 13.39 28.45
CA ASP A 547 -23.34 14.24 29.58
C ASP A 547 -22.70 15.53 29.07
N VAL A 548 -23.12 16.66 29.65
CA VAL A 548 -22.57 17.98 29.36
C VAL A 548 -21.08 18.09 29.67
N ALA A 549 -20.57 17.28 30.59
CA ALA A 549 -19.14 17.21 30.91
C ALA A 549 -18.30 16.66 29.75
N ASN A 550 -18.90 15.90 28.82
CA ASN A 550 -18.23 15.35 27.65
C ASN A 550 -18.17 16.35 26.48
N ILE A 551 -18.88 17.48 26.54
CA ILE A 551 -18.97 18.44 25.44
C ILE A 551 -17.59 19.03 25.12
N GLY A 552 -17.16 18.87 23.87
CA GLY A 552 -15.88 19.33 23.37
C GLY A 552 -14.69 18.58 23.94
N MET A 553 -14.88 17.48 24.69
CA MET A 553 -13.78 16.71 25.28
C MET A 553 -13.13 15.77 24.25
N PRO A 554 -11.90 15.26 24.51
CA PRO A 554 -11.21 14.35 23.59
C PRO A 554 -12.07 13.16 23.15
N GLY A 555 -12.82 12.55 24.08
CA GLY A 555 -13.65 11.37 23.83
C GLY A 555 -14.84 11.62 22.90
N GLU A 556 -15.59 12.71 23.12
CA GLU A 556 -16.73 13.08 22.26
C GLU A 556 -16.26 13.43 20.85
N TYR A 557 -15.22 14.26 20.72
CA TYR A 557 -14.70 14.66 19.42
C TYR A 557 -14.22 13.45 18.61
N ALA A 558 -13.56 12.50 19.26
CA ALA A 558 -13.10 11.28 18.61
C ALA A 558 -14.26 10.40 18.13
N ALA A 559 -15.33 10.26 18.92
CA ALA A 559 -16.53 9.50 18.56
C ALA A 559 -17.38 10.15 17.45
N ASN A 560 -17.24 11.47 17.24
CA ASN A 560 -17.91 12.18 16.14
C ASN A 560 -17.17 12.02 14.80
N GLN A 561 -15.84 11.91 14.82
CA GLN A 561 -15.03 11.71 13.62
C GLN A 561 -14.84 10.23 13.25
N PHE A 562 -14.69 9.37 14.25
CA PHE A 562 -14.48 7.92 14.16
C PHE A 562 -15.58 7.20 14.93
N LEU A 563 -15.38 5.98 15.41
CA LEU A 563 -16.38 5.28 16.22
C LEU A 563 -15.80 4.83 17.55
N ALA A 564 -16.52 5.06 18.65
CA ALA A 564 -16.16 4.47 19.93
C ALA A 564 -16.32 2.94 19.85
N LEU A 565 -15.33 2.19 20.33
CA LEU A 565 -15.38 0.72 20.30
C LEU A 565 -16.61 0.18 21.04
N ALA A 566 -17.06 0.85 22.11
CA ALA A 566 -18.28 0.52 22.84
C ALA A 566 -19.58 0.63 22.00
N ALA A 567 -19.56 1.26 20.83
CA ALA A 567 -20.74 1.38 19.97
C ALA A 567 -20.93 0.20 19.01
N MET A 568 -19.88 -0.61 18.78
CA MET A 568 -19.89 -1.66 17.75
C MET A 568 -20.50 -2.95 18.28
N ASP A 569 -21.22 -3.69 17.43
CA ASP A 569 -21.81 -4.99 17.79
C ASP A 569 -20.74 -6.09 17.92
N TYR A 570 -19.72 -6.07 17.06
CA TYR A 570 -18.64 -7.04 17.02
C TYR A 570 -17.27 -6.35 16.95
N LEU A 571 -16.23 -7.01 17.44
CA LEU A 571 -14.84 -6.57 17.38
C LEU A 571 -13.97 -7.67 16.76
N HIS A 572 -12.97 -7.26 15.98
CA HIS A 572 -11.95 -8.15 15.43
C HIS A 572 -11.09 -8.77 16.52
N SER A 573 -10.69 -10.03 16.31
CA SER A 573 -9.70 -10.70 17.15
C SER A 573 -8.28 -10.39 16.70
N ASN A 574 -7.41 -9.96 17.63
CA ASN A 574 -5.99 -9.74 17.33
C ASN A 574 -5.23 -11.02 16.93
N LEU A 575 -5.76 -12.22 17.20
CA LEU A 575 -5.11 -13.49 16.82
C LEU A 575 -5.38 -13.90 15.37
N ASN A 576 -6.59 -13.58 14.90
CA ASN A 576 -7.03 -13.75 13.52
C ASN A 576 -8.09 -12.69 13.22
N TYR A 577 -7.71 -11.71 12.42
CA TYR A 577 -8.54 -10.54 12.15
C TYR A 577 -9.70 -10.82 11.18
N LEU A 578 -9.85 -12.05 10.66
CA LEU A 578 -11.09 -12.49 10.00
C LEU A 578 -12.13 -13.01 11.00
N THR A 579 -11.76 -13.15 12.28
CA THR A 579 -12.67 -13.62 13.33
C THR A 579 -13.30 -12.44 14.06
N MET A 580 -14.61 -12.30 13.89
CA MET A 580 -15.45 -11.32 14.59
C MET A 580 -15.97 -11.90 15.91
N THR A 581 -15.79 -11.19 17.00
CA THR A 581 -16.27 -11.57 18.35
C THR A 581 -17.31 -10.60 18.84
N ALA A 582 -18.37 -11.09 19.49
CA ALA A 582 -19.41 -10.22 20.03
C ALA A 582 -18.80 -9.25 21.05
N ASN A 583 -19.12 -7.96 20.92
CA ASN A 583 -18.56 -6.93 21.78
C ASN A 583 -19.20 -6.96 23.18
N SER A 584 -18.52 -7.58 24.14
CA SER A 584 -18.96 -7.61 25.53
C SER A 584 -19.01 -6.22 26.21
N GLY A 585 -18.28 -5.25 25.66
CA GLY A 585 -18.27 -3.85 26.11
C GLY A 585 -19.27 -2.96 25.40
N LYS A 586 -20.21 -3.52 24.61
CA LYS A 586 -21.21 -2.73 23.87
C LYS A 586 -22.08 -1.90 24.83
N ASN A 587 -22.20 -0.60 24.56
CA ASN A 587 -23.14 0.31 25.18
C ASN A 587 -24.13 0.88 24.14
N SER A 588 -25.40 0.51 24.25
CA SER A 588 -26.45 0.97 23.33
C SER A 588 -26.64 2.48 23.32
N ALA A 589 -26.43 3.19 24.43
CA ALA A 589 -26.56 4.64 24.46
C ALA A 589 -25.47 5.33 23.62
N VAL A 590 -24.26 4.75 23.59
CA VAL A 590 -23.15 5.23 22.75
C VAL A 590 -23.45 4.90 21.29
N GLN A 591 -23.96 3.70 21.01
CA GLN A 591 -24.40 3.30 19.67
C GLN A 591 -25.46 4.27 19.10
N ASP A 592 -26.48 4.61 19.88
CA ASP A 592 -27.54 5.55 19.49
C ASP A 592 -27.00 6.98 19.27
N TYR A 593 -26.08 7.44 20.13
CA TYR A 593 -25.44 8.75 19.95
C TYR A 593 -24.65 8.80 18.63
N ILE A 594 -23.81 7.79 18.36
CA ILE A 594 -22.99 7.75 17.14
C ILE A 594 -23.88 7.65 15.90
N ALA A 595 -24.94 6.86 15.94
CA ALA A 595 -25.93 6.76 14.87
C ALA A 595 -26.54 8.13 14.50
N GLY A 596 -26.61 9.09 15.43
CA GLY A 596 -27.13 10.44 15.17
C GLY A 596 -26.08 11.49 14.78
N ASN A 597 -24.84 11.38 15.26
CA ASN A 597 -23.89 12.50 15.24
C ASN A 597 -22.63 12.26 14.38
N ASN A 598 -22.40 11.05 13.89
CA ASN A 598 -21.18 10.70 13.19
C ASN A 598 -21.12 11.24 11.74
N VAL A 599 -19.91 11.52 11.26
CA VAL A 599 -19.66 11.99 9.88
C VAL A 599 -20.14 10.99 8.81
N HIS A 600 -20.23 9.70 9.13
CA HIS A 600 -20.75 8.66 8.23
C HIS A 600 -22.27 8.68 8.05
N ASN A 601 -22.98 9.62 8.71
CA ASN A 601 -24.38 9.93 8.41
C ASN A 601 -24.56 10.73 7.12
N ASN A 602 -23.47 11.05 6.41
CA ASN A 602 -23.53 11.70 5.11
C ASN A 602 -24.19 10.78 4.07
N PRO A 603 -25.22 11.24 3.32
CA PRO A 603 -25.93 10.42 2.33
C PRO A 603 -25.05 9.91 1.18
N LEU A 604 -23.88 10.51 0.94
CA LEU A 604 -22.94 10.04 -0.09
C LEU A 604 -22.37 8.65 0.19
N PHE A 605 -22.38 8.19 1.44
CA PHE A 605 -21.97 6.81 1.75
C PHE A 605 -23.03 5.77 1.35
N ALA A 606 -24.27 6.17 1.05
CA ALA A 606 -25.37 5.23 0.84
C ALA A 606 -25.38 4.57 -0.55
N SER A 607 -24.74 5.17 -1.56
CA SER A 607 -24.77 4.65 -2.94
C SER A 607 -23.60 5.14 -3.78
N PHE A 608 -23.14 4.31 -4.71
CA PHE A 608 -22.17 4.68 -5.75
C PHE A 608 -22.74 5.77 -6.68
N ASN A 609 -21.99 6.84 -6.95
CA ASN A 609 -22.42 7.90 -7.85
C ASN A 609 -22.09 7.60 -9.31
N THR A 610 -23.04 7.04 -10.06
CA THR A 610 -22.85 6.70 -11.48
C THR A 610 -22.96 7.89 -12.44
N ALA A 611 -23.39 9.07 -11.95
CA ALA A 611 -23.67 10.24 -12.80
C ALA A 611 -22.45 11.10 -13.15
N ILE A 612 -21.29 10.84 -12.52
CA ILE A 612 -20.06 11.62 -12.70
C ILE A 612 -18.91 10.77 -13.25
N ALA A 613 -17.84 11.43 -13.69
CA ALA A 613 -16.66 10.80 -14.29
C ALA A 613 -15.35 11.09 -13.53
N GLY A 614 -15.40 11.80 -12.40
CA GLY A 614 -14.23 12.21 -11.63
C GLY A 614 -13.69 13.60 -11.98
N LYS A 615 -12.43 13.85 -11.61
CA LYS A 615 -11.73 15.12 -11.83
C LYS A 615 -10.56 14.99 -12.79
N VAL A 616 -10.31 16.03 -13.56
CA VAL A 616 -9.23 16.11 -14.55
C VAL A 616 -7.89 15.95 -13.82
N PRO A 617 -7.06 14.96 -14.19
CA PRO A 617 -5.76 14.72 -13.58
C PRO A 617 -4.84 15.93 -13.62
N THR A 618 -3.81 15.94 -12.78
CA THR A 618 -2.74 16.94 -12.81
C THR A 618 -1.47 16.32 -13.35
N ARG A 619 -0.83 17.02 -14.28
CA ARG A 619 0.48 16.63 -14.84
C ARG A 619 1.62 17.38 -14.17
N THR A 620 2.81 16.81 -14.25
CA THR A 620 4.05 17.45 -13.81
C THR A 620 4.35 18.67 -14.68
N THR A 621 4.55 19.82 -14.04
CA THR A 621 4.87 21.08 -14.74
C THR A 621 6.28 21.05 -15.32
N GLY A 622 6.45 21.66 -16.50
CA GLY A 622 7.76 21.79 -17.16
C GLY A 622 8.16 20.61 -18.05
N ALA A 623 7.30 19.59 -18.14
CA ALA A 623 7.39 18.55 -19.15
C ALA A 623 6.60 18.93 -20.42
N VAL A 624 6.93 18.26 -21.53
CA VAL A 624 6.18 18.30 -22.78
C VAL A 624 5.52 16.94 -22.95
N TYR A 625 4.22 16.95 -23.27
CA TYR A 625 3.40 15.75 -23.41
C TYR A 625 2.93 15.58 -24.87
N SER A 626 2.35 14.43 -25.18
CA SER A 626 1.92 14.07 -26.55
C SER A 626 0.92 15.05 -27.18
N ASP A 627 0.09 15.74 -26.39
CA ASP A 627 -0.86 16.75 -26.86
C ASP A 627 -0.22 18.07 -27.31
N GLY A 628 1.09 18.24 -27.13
CA GLY A 628 1.81 19.45 -27.49
C GLY A 628 1.53 20.65 -26.57
N VAL A 629 0.85 20.45 -25.43
CA VAL A 629 0.61 21.52 -24.46
C VAL A 629 1.93 21.88 -23.77
N GLY A 630 2.38 23.12 -23.98
CA GLY A 630 3.61 23.63 -23.37
C GLY A 630 3.57 23.60 -21.84
N ASN A 631 4.63 23.08 -21.22
CA ASN A 631 4.83 22.96 -19.77
C ASN A 631 3.79 22.10 -19.02
N GLY A 632 2.89 21.40 -19.71
CA GLY A 632 1.80 20.64 -19.08
C GLY A 632 0.95 21.51 -18.15
N GLN A 633 0.32 22.58 -18.68
CA GLN A 633 -0.51 23.48 -17.88
C GLN A 633 -1.99 23.08 -17.82
N ASN A 634 -2.44 22.25 -18.76
CA ASN A 634 -3.83 21.85 -18.99
C ASN A 634 -3.86 20.63 -19.92
N TYR A 635 -5.04 20.18 -20.33
CA TYR A 635 -5.24 19.28 -21.47
C TYR A 635 -6.00 19.98 -22.61
N ILE A 636 -6.08 19.34 -23.77
CA ILE A 636 -6.91 19.77 -24.90
C ILE A 636 -7.84 18.60 -25.29
N ASP A 637 -9.14 18.86 -25.41
CA ASP A 637 -10.11 17.88 -25.90
C ASP A 637 -10.15 17.78 -27.44
N GLN A 638 -10.87 16.80 -27.99
CA GLN A 638 -11.00 16.63 -29.44
C GLN A 638 -11.78 17.77 -30.12
N GLY A 639 -12.52 18.58 -29.36
CA GLY A 639 -13.13 19.82 -29.82
C GLY A 639 -12.16 21.01 -29.88
N GLY A 640 -10.95 20.86 -29.35
CA GLY A 640 -9.93 21.91 -29.27
C GLY A 640 -10.08 22.84 -28.05
N ALA A 641 -10.96 22.52 -27.11
CA ALA A 641 -11.14 23.27 -25.88
C ALA A 641 -10.06 22.93 -24.83
N VAL A 642 -9.67 23.95 -24.06
CA VAL A 642 -8.76 23.81 -22.92
C VAL A 642 -9.49 23.16 -21.75
N VAL A 643 -8.97 22.03 -21.27
CA VAL A 643 -9.49 21.31 -20.12
C VAL A 643 -8.56 21.52 -18.93
N SER A 644 -9.05 22.21 -17.89
CA SER A 644 -8.26 22.61 -16.73
C SER A 644 -8.18 21.51 -15.66
N TYR A 645 -7.04 21.42 -14.98
CA TYR A 645 -6.83 20.49 -13.86
C TYR A 645 -7.86 20.67 -12.76
N SER A 646 -8.21 19.56 -12.09
CA SER A 646 -9.26 19.51 -11.05
C SER A 646 -10.66 19.92 -11.51
N GLY A 647 -10.86 20.21 -12.81
CA GLY A 647 -12.18 20.38 -13.41
C GLY A 647 -12.96 19.06 -13.42
N THR A 648 -14.28 19.12 -13.62
CA THR A 648 -15.08 17.90 -13.83
C THR A 648 -14.77 17.31 -15.20
N ILE A 649 -14.51 16.02 -15.25
CA ILE A 649 -14.25 15.29 -16.50
C ILE A 649 -15.55 15.14 -17.31
N ALA A 650 -15.47 15.30 -18.63
CA ALA A 650 -16.58 14.99 -19.53
C ALA A 650 -16.87 13.48 -19.54
N ALA A 651 -18.15 13.10 -19.56
CA ALA A 651 -18.59 11.71 -19.43
C ALA A 651 -17.94 10.74 -20.43
N ARG A 652 -17.55 11.21 -21.62
CA ARG A 652 -16.86 10.38 -22.62
C ARG A 652 -15.51 9.83 -22.17
N ASN A 653 -14.86 10.44 -21.16
CA ASN A 653 -13.63 9.92 -20.56
C ASN A 653 -13.90 9.15 -19.26
N LYS A 654 -15.15 8.72 -19.02
CA LYS A 654 -15.54 8.08 -17.76
C LYS A 654 -14.82 6.76 -17.56
N MET A 655 -14.77 5.90 -18.56
CA MET A 655 -14.02 4.64 -18.54
C MET A 655 -12.67 4.85 -19.23
N SER A 656 -11.58 4.40 -18.60
CA SER A 656 -10.26 4.41 -19.24
C SER A 656 -10.22 3.34 -20.33
N PHE A 657 -9.51 3.63 -21.43
CA PHE A 657 -9.33 2.77 -22.60
C PHE A 657 -10.60 2.36 -23.38
N ASP A 658 -11.75 2.95 -23.07
CA ASP A 658 -13.01 2.85 -23.84
C ASP A 658 -12.93 3.78 -25.08
N PHE A 659 -12.09 3.46 -26.05
CA PHE A 659 -11.84 4.29 -27.23
C PHE A 659 -12.99 4.25 -28.24
N ASP A 660 -13.78 3.18 -28.27
CA ASP A 660 -14.96 3.09 -29.14
C ASP A 660 -16.23 3.72 -28.53
N GLY A 661 -16.23 3.95 -27.21
CA GLY A 661 -17.26 4.65 -26.47
C GLY A 661 -18.45 3.78 -26.05
N ASP A 662 -18.35 2.45 -26.14
CA ASP A 662 -19.43 1.54 -25.77
C ASP A 662 -19.59 1.36 -24.25
N GLY A 663 -18.64 1.89 -23.45
CA GLY A 663 -18.64 1.80 -22.01
C GLY A 663 -18.06 0.49 -21.47
N GLN A 664 -17.26 -0.21 -22.27
CA GLN A 664 -16.51 -1.40 -21.92
C GLN A 664 -15.03 -1.23 -22.33
N ARG A 665 -14.17 -2.12 -21.83
CA ARG A 665 -12.81 -2.29 -22.34
C ARG A 665 -12.77 -3.64 -23.03
N THR A 666 -12.75 -3.67 -24.35
CA THR A 666 -12.76 -4.91 -25.14
C THR A 666 -11.87 -4.78 -26.36
N LEU A 667 -11.63 -5.87 -27.08
CA LEU A 667 -10.86 -5.84 -28.33
C LEU A 667 -11.38 -4.85 -29.38
N ALA A 668 -12.64 -4.42 -29.28
CA ALA A 668 -13.24 -3.42 -30.16
C ALA A 668 -12.61 -2.02 -30.03
N ASP A 669 -11.89 -1.75 -28.94
CA ASP A 669 -11.23 -0.46 -28.70
C ASP A 669 -9.98 -0.24 -29.55
N ALA A 670 -9.30 -1.31 -29.99
CA ALA A 670 -8.00 -1.23 -30.67
C ALA A 670 -8.00 -0.31 -31.91
N PRO A 671 -8.99 -0.36 -32.83
CA PRO A 671 -9.00 0.50 -34.01
C PRO A 671 -9.04 2.00 -33.69
N ASP A 672 -9.86 2.42 -32.70
CA ASP A 672 -9.98 3.83 -32.33
C ASP A 672 -8.83 4.28 -31.42
N MET A 673 -8.33 3.40 -30.55
CA MET A 673 -7.11 3.63 -29.79
C MET A 673 -5.92 3.93 -30.72
N LEU A 674 -5.74 3.15 -31.78
CA LEU A 674 -4.61 3.37 -32.69
C LEU A 674 -4.79 4.58 -33.60
N ARG A 675 -6.03 4.98 -33.92
CA ARG A 675 -6.28 6.27 -34.59
C ARG A 675 -5.91 7.44 -33.66
N ALA A 676 -6.27 7.37 -32.39
CA ALA A 676 -5.91 8.36 -31.38
C ALA A 676 -4.38 8.45 -31.19
N TRP A 677 -3.70 7.31 -31.04
CA TRP A 677 -2.24 7.25 -30.97
C TRP A 677 -1.59 7.86 -32.23
N ARG A 678 -2.10 7.56 -33.42
CA ARG A 678 -1.58 8.12 -34.68
C ARG A 678 -1.71 9.62 -34.74
N GLN A 679 -2.79 10.22 -34.24
CA GLN A 679 -2.91 11.69 -34.19
C GLN A 679 -1.76 12.33 -33.40
N ARG A 680 -1.24 11.66 -32.38
CA ARG A 680 -0.08 12.13 -31.60
C ARG A 680 1.26 11.88 -32.30
N ASN A 681 1.28 10.93 -33.24
CA ASN A 681 2.48 10.48 -33.95
C ASN A 681 2.45 10.86 -35.45
N GLY A 682 1.89 12.03 -35.78
CA GLY A 682 1.94 12.61 -37.13
C GLY A 682 0.89 12.10 -38.12
N GLY A 683 -0.05 11.27 -37.68
CA GLY A 683 -1.20 10.80 -38.43
C GLY A 683 -2.37 11.79 -38.49
N PRO A 684 -3.48 11.39 -39.14
CA PRO A 684 -4.70 12.21 -39.22
C PRO A 684 -5.33 12.47 -37.84
N ALA A 685 -6.17 13.50 -37.75
CA ALA A 685 -7.00 13.72 -36.57
C ALA A 685 -7.99 12.57 -36.37
N TRP A 686 -8.07 12.06 -35.16
CA TRP A 686 -9.05 11.08 -34.73
C TRP A 686 -10.37 11.77 -34.39
N ALA A 687 -11.46 11.28 -34.98
CA ALA A 687 -12.80 11.71 -34.64
C ALA A 687 -13.37 10.74 -33.60
N ALA A 688 -13.22 11.08 -32.33
CA ALA A 688 -13.66 10.24 -31.23
C ALA A 688 -15.16 9.87 -31.36
N PRO A 689 -15.51 8.57 -31.31
CA PRO A 689 -16.89 8.15 -31.34
C PRO A 689 -17.70 8.70 -30.16
N GLU A 690 -18.99 8.93 -30.40
CA GLU A 690 -19.95 9.39 -29.38
C GLU A 690 -20.31 8.29 -28.38
N GLY A 691 -20.41 7.05 -28.88
CA GLY A 691 -20.72 5.89 -28.06
C GLY A 691 -22.05 6.00 -27.29
N ILE A 692 -22.08 5.45 -26.08
CA ILE A 692 -23.25 5.46 -25.19
C ILE A 692 -23.50 6.81 -24.50
N TYR A 693 -22.57 7.78 -24.65
CA TYR A 693 -22.61 9.05 -23.92
C TYR A 693 -23.42 10.15 -24.64
N GLY A 694 -23.88 9.86 -25.86
CA GLY A 694 -24.83 10.68 -26.62
C GLY A 694 -24.19 11.71 -27.56
N PRO A 695 -24.98 12.40 -28.38
CA PRO A 695 -24.46 13.24 -29.46
C PRO A 695 -23.59 14.43 -28.98
N GLY A 696 -22.42 14.62 -29.59
CA GLY A 696 -21.46 15.68 -29.30
C GLY A 696 -20.49 15.39 -28.14
N SER A 697 -20.66 14.28 -27.44
CA SER A 697 -19.76 13.79 -26.39
C SER A 697 -18.34 13.46 -26.88
N GLY A 698 -18.18 12.99 -28.13
CA GLY A 698 -16.90 12.66 -28.74
C GLY A 698 -15.94 13.86 -28.76
N ALA A 699 -16.47 15.08 -28.96
CA ALA A 699 -15.67 16.31 -28.90
C ALA A 699 -15.07 16.56 -27.50
N GLY A 700 -15.68 16.07 -26.42
CA GLY A 700 -15.20 16.19 -25.05
C GLY A 700 -14.13 15.16 -24.66
N THR A 701 -13.73 14.28 -25.57
CA THR A 701 -12.70 13.25 -25.30
C THR A 701 -11.31 13.88 -25.24
N VAL A 702 -10.50 13.47 -24.28
CA VAL A 702 -9.10 13.85 -24.13
C VAL A 702 -8.27 12.57 -24.23
N ILE A 703 -7.45 12.46 -25.28
CA ILE A 703 -6.65 11.26 -25.58
C ILE A 703 -5.76 10.87 -24.39
N GLU A 704 -5.08 11.84 -23.80
CA GLU A 704 -4.17 11.67 -22.67
C GLU A 704 -4.90 11.32 -21.36
N ILE A 705 -6.20 11.55 -21.24
CA ILE A 705 -6.96 11.16 -20.04
C ILE A 705 -7.54 9.77 -20.24
N ILE A 706 -8.05 9.45 -21.42
CA ILE A 706 -8.68 8.15 -21.65
C ILE A 706 -7.64 7.02 -21.79
N GLY A 707 -6.45 7.33 -22.33
CA GLY A 707 -5.46 6.32 -22.72
C GLY A 707 -4.12 6.34 -21.97
N ASP A 708 -3.94 7.14 -20.92
CA ASP A 708 -2.70 7.11 -20.11
C ASP A 708 -2.81 6.03 -19.03
N GLY A 709 -2.17 4.89 -19.30
CA GLY A 709 -2.19 3.69 -18.47
C GLY A 709 -0.97 3.55 -17.57
N ASP A 710 0.20 4.07 -17.96
CA ASP A 710 1.43 4.01 -17.17
C ASP A 710 1.62 5.22 -16.21
N GLY A 711 0.79 6.24 -16.38
CA GLY A 711 0.79 7.46 -15.58
C GLY A 711 1.85 8.47 -15.99
N ASP A 712 2.43 8.37 -17.19
CA ASP A 712 3.44 9.30 -17.68
C ASP A 712 2.86 10.62 -18.22
N GLY A 713 1.54 10.75 -18.31
CA GLY A 713 0.82 11.95 -18.74
C GLY A 713 0.59 12.08 -20.25
N SER A 714 0.95 11.07 -21.04
CA SER A 714 0.81 10.99 -22.49
C SER A 714 0.10 9.70 -22.91
N LEU A 715 -0.39 9.64 -24.16
CA LEU A 715 -0.70 8.36 -24.81
C LEU A 715 0.48 8.02 -25.74
N ASN A 716 1.22 6.98 -25.41
CA ASN A 716 2.39 6.52 -26.14
C ASN A 716 2.28 5.00 -26.45
N ARG A 717 3.37 4.38 -26.93
CA ARG A 717 3.40 2.94 -27.28
C ARG A 717 3.25 2.04 -26.04
N MET A 718 3.76 2.46 -24.89
CA MET A 718 3.68 1.73 -23.62
C MET A 718 2.23 1.62 -23.13
N ASP A 719 1.43 2.66 -23.27
CA ASP A 719 0.01 2.62 -22.91
C ASP A 719 -0.78 1.61 -23.76
N VAL A 720 -0.51 1.59 -25.06
CA VAL A 720 -1.09 0.60 -25.98
C VAL A 720 -0.66 -0.81 -25.61
N ARG A 721 0.58 -0.98 -25.13
CA ARG A 721 1.06 -2.26 -24.61
C ARG A 721 0.34 -2.68 -23.33
N ILE A 722 0.19 -1.77 -22.37
CA ILE A 722 -0.57 -2.02 -21.14
C ILE A 722 -1.98 -2.46 -21.47
N TRP A 723 -2.59 -1.85 -22.49
CA TRP A 723 -3.89 -2.27 -22.96
C TRP A 723 -3.89 -3.70 -23.51
N ALA A 724 -2.97 -4.01 -24.42
CA ALA A 724 -2.88 -5.34 -25.04
C ALA A 724 -2.58 -6.46 -24.02
N ASP A 725 -1.75 -6.16 -23.01
CA ASP A 725 -1.29 -7.13 -22.02
C ASP A 725 -2.28 -7.35 -20.87
N GLY A 726 -3.07 -6.32 -20.50
CA GLY A 726 -3.79 -6.36 -19.24
C GLY A 726 -5.17 -5.73 -19.24
N LEU A 727 -5.64 -5.10 -20.33
CA LEU A 727 -6.96 -4.44 -20.37
C LEU A 727 -7.85 -4.94 -21.51
N ALA A 728 -7.27 -5.68 -22.46
CA ALA A 728 -7.95 -6.25 -23.61
C ALA A 728 -8.82 -7.44 -23.16
N MET A 729 -10.05 -7.16 -22.71
CA MET A 729 -10.96 -8.20 -22.24
C MET A 729 -11.62 -8.95 -23.40
N GLN A 730 -11.64 -10.28 -23.30
CA GLN A 730 -12.38 -11.21 -24.14
C GLN A 730 -13.09 -12.24 -23.25
N SER A 731 -14.38 -12.49 -23.51
CA SER A 731 -15.16 -13.51 -22.77
C SER A 731 -15.14 -13.38 -21.22
N GLY A 732 -14.87 -12.18 -20.69
CA GLY A 732 -14.88 -11.88 -19.26
C GLY A 732 -13.53 -11.97 -18.54
N HIS A 733 -12.45 -12.30 -19.25
CA HIS A 733 -11.06 -12.26 -18.76
C HIS A 733 -10.15 -11.53 -19.76
N VAL A 734 -8.92 -11.25 -19.35
CA VAL A 734 -7.86 -10.78 -20.25
C VAL A 734 -7.43 -11.93 -21.15
N ASP A 735 -7.30 -11.65 -22.44
CA ASP A 735 -6.75 -12.58 -23.43
C ASP A 735 -5.60 -11.82 -24.12
N ARG A 736 -4.36 -12.11 -23.68
CA ARG A 736 -3.17 -11.40 -24.16
C ARG A 736 -2.95 -11.65 -25.64
N ALA A 737 -3.08 -12.91 -26.08
CA ALA A 737 -2.91 -13.28 -27.48
C ALA A 737 -3.84 -12.47 -28.40
N ALA A 738 -5.13 -12.43 -28.06
CA ALA A 738 -6.11 -11.66 -28.82
C ALA A 738 -5.90 -10.15 -28.70
N GLY A 739 -5.48 -9.65 -27.53
CA GLY A 739 -5.14 -8.24 -27.30
C GLY A 739 -4.03 -7.74 -28.23
N PHE A 740 -2.88 -8.43 -28.24
CA PHE A 740 -1.76 -8.08 -29.12
C PHE A 740 -2.12 -8.23 -30.61
N ALA A 741 -2.83 -9.30 -30.99
CA ALA A 741 -3.30 -9.48 -32.36
C ALA A 741 -4.27 -8.36 -32.81
N ALA A 742 -5.14 -7.88 -31.92
CA ALA A 742 -6.05 -6.77 -32.20
C ALA A 742 -5.29 -5.45 -32.43
N VAL A 743 -4.25 -5.16 -31.64
CA VAL A 743 -3.37 -3.99 -31.86
C VAL A 743 -2.71 -4.05 -33.23
N ASP A 744 -2.07 -5.16 -33.58
CA ASP A 744 -1.37 -5.29 -34.86
C ASP A 744 -2.31 -5.21 -36.06
N THR A 745 -3.46 -5.88 -35.98
CA THR A 745 -4.50 -5.83 -37.03
C THR A 745 -5.04 -4.40 -37.19
N ALA A 746 -5.33 -3.72 -36.07
CA ALA A 746 -5.72 -2.33 -36.10
C ALA A 746 -4.62 -1.45 -36.72
N PHE A 747 -3.36 -1.66 -36.37
CA PHE A 747 -2.24 -0.86 -36.86
C PHE A 747 -2.02 -1.05 -38.35
N GLN A 748 -2.09 -2.29 -38.84
CA GLN A 748 -2.04 -2.59 -40.26
C GLN A 748 -3.13 -1.85 -41.03
N SER A 749 -4.35 -1.79 -40.47
CA SER A 749 -5.46 -1.07 -41.10
C SER A 749 -5.24 0.45 -41.18
N VAL A 750 -4.59 1.05 -40.18
CA VAL A 750 -4.41 2.52 -40.11
C VAL A 750 -3.09 2.99 -40.73
N ALA A 751 -1.99 2.27 -40.56
CA ALA A 751 -0.64 2.64 -40.96
C ALA A 751 -0.10 1.83 -42.16
N GLY A 752 -0.73 0.71 -42.51
CA GLY A 752 -0.31 -0.14 -43.63
C GLY A 752 0.83 -1.11 -43.32
N THR A 753 1.24 -1.21 -42.06
CA THR A 753 2.31 -2.11 -41.59
C THR A 753 1.80 -2.96 -40.44
N LEU A 754 2.13 -4.25 -40.45
CA LEU A 754 2.02 -5.12 -39.28
C LEU A 754 3.17 -4.80 -38.31
N ASN A 755 3.09 -5.26 -37.06
CA ASN A 755 4.12 -5.05 -36.01
C ASN A 755 4.15 -3.62 -35.47
N PHE A 756 3.17 -3.28 -34.63
CA PHE A 756 3.07 -1.97 -33.99
C PHE A 756 4.24 -1.69 -33.03
N PHE A 757 4.71 -2.71 -32.32
CA PHE A 757 5.73 -2.59 -31.28
C PHE A 757 7.15 -2.53 -31.86
N GLY A 758 7.37 -3.12 -33.04
CA GLY A 758 8.68 -3.15 -33.69
C GLY A 758 9.52 -4.37 -33.28
N THR A 759 8.86 -5.41 -32.76
CA THR A 759 9.47 -6.63 -32.25
C THR A 759 10.11 -7.46 -33.36
N LEU A 760 11.28 -8.01 -33.09
CA LEU A 760 12.03 -8.90 -33.96
C LEU A 760 11.95 -10.33 -33.40
N LEU A 761 12.20 -11.31 -34.26
CA LEU A 761 12.27 -12.71 -33.87
C LEU A 761 13.74 -13.15 -33.98
N ALA A 762 14.24 -13.91 -33.00
CA ALA A 762 15.60 -14.46 -33.05
C ALA A 762 15.82 -15.35 -34.28
N ASN A 763 14.80 -16.14 -34.64
CA ASN A 763 14.77 -16.87 -35.89
C ASN A 763 14.57 -15.91 -37.07
N ALA A 764 15.66 -15.54 -37.72
CA ALA A 764 15.64 -14.65 -38.89
C ALA A 764 14.90 -15.24 -40.12
N GLY A 765 14.59 -16.53 -40.11
CA GLY A 765 13.79 -17.21 -41.13
C GLY A 765 12.28 -17.04 -40.95
N GLU A 766 11.83 -16.71 -39.75
CA GLU A 766 10.41 -16.58 -39.43
C GLU A 766 9.87 -15.18 -39.75
N THR A 767 8.62 -15.09 -40.18
CA THR A 767 7.97 -13.82 -40.51
C THR A 767 7.02 -13.42 -39.39
N TYR A 768 7.24 -12.26 -38.80
CA TYR A 768 6.34 -11.68 -37.79
C TYR A 768 4.86 -11.78 -38.21
N ALA A 769 4.07 -12.47 -37.38
CA ALA A 769 2.63 -12.59 -37.43
C ALA A 769 1.94 -11.65 -36.43
N ALA A 770 0.64 -11.41 -36.64
CA ALA A 770 -0.12 -10.50 -35.80
C ALA A 770 -0.18 -11.05 -34.36
N GLY A 771 0.30 -10.27 -33.40
CA GLY A 771 0.27 -10.64 -31.99
C GLY A 771 1.56 -11.26 -31.44
N ASP A 772 2.58 -11.49 -32.27
CA ASP A 772 3.84 -12.11 -31.83
C ASP A 772 4.54 -11.31 -30.72
N SER A 773 4.37 -9.99 -30.70
CA SER A 773 4.93 -9.11 -29.66
C SER A 773 4.52 -9.48 -28.22
N ARG A 774 3.52 -10.35 -28.02
CA ARG A 774 3.19 -10.87 -26.68
C ARG A 774 4.32 -11.68 -26.05
N GLY A 775 5.20 -12.25 -26.90
CA GLY A 775 6.32 -13.09 -26.48
C GLY A 775 7.58 -12.32 -26.07
N ASP A 776 7.64 -11.00 -26.31
CA ASP A 776 8.69 -10.15 -25.76
C ASP A 776 8.34 -9.84 -24.30
N VAL A 777 8.88 -10.56 -23.32
CA VAL A 777 8.46 -10.46 -21.90
C VAL A 777 9.60 -10.29 -20.91
N ALA A 778 10.85 -10.43 -21.35
CA ALA A 778 12.01 -10.33 -20.48
C ALA A 778 13.20 -9.64 -21.14
N ASN A 779 14.19 -9.26 -20.34
CA ASN A 779 15.40 -8.62 -20.85
C ASN A 779 16.65 -9.19 -20.16
N ALA A 780 17.73 -9.40 -20.91
CA ALA A 780 18.97 -9.93 -20.37
C ALA A 780 19.66 -8.92 -19.43
N SER A 781 20.05 -9.35 -18.22
CA SER A 781 20.61 -8.46 -17.19
C SER A 781 21.98 -7.83 -17.50
N ASN A 782 22.63 -8.23 -18.59
CA ASN A 782 24.01 -7.82 -18.88
C ASN A 782 24.37 -7.69 -20.37
N ALA A 783 23.42 -7.68 -21.31
CA ALA A 783 23.75 -7.49 -22.72
C ALA A 783 23.90 -5.98 -23.01
N ALA A 784 25.07 -5.42 -22.68
CA ALA A 784 25.49 -4.15 -23.27
C ALA A 784 25.66 -4.35 -24.79
N GLY A 785 24.56 -4.22 -25.54
CA GLY A 785 24.53 -4.11 -27.01
C GLY A 785 24.68 -5.41 -27.81
N ALA A 786 23.99 -6.49 -27.47
CA ALA A 786 24.03 -7.71 -28.28
C ALA A 786 22.70 -7.98 -28.98
N ALA A 787 22.60 -7.56 -30.24
CA ALA A 787 21.69 -8.16 -31.23
C ALA A 787 22.18 -9.57 -31.65
N ALA A 788 22.71 -10.34 -30.71
CA ALA A 788 23.26 -11.66 -30.93
C ALA A 788 22.60 -12.63 -29.96
N PRO A 789 22.01 -13.74 -30.45
CA PRO A 789 21.33 -14.72 -29.61
C PRO A 789 22.25 -15.19 -28.48
N VAL A 790 21.68 -15.32 -27.29
CA VAL A 790 22.42 -15.76 -26.11
C VAL A 790 22.82 -17.23 -26.29
N THR A 791 24.07 -17.46 -26.67
CA THR A 791 24.63 -18.79 -26.98
C THR A 791 25.10 -19.58 -25.75
N ALA A 792 24.72 -19.16 -24.55
CA ALA A 792 25.16 -19.80 -23.30
C ALA A 792 23.98 -19.94 -22.32
N CYS A 793 23.94 -21.07 -21.61
CA CYS A 793 22.96 -21.37 -20.57
C CYS A 793 22.77 -20.16 -19.62
N ILE A 794 21.54 -19.64 -19.57
CA ILE A 794 21.16 -18.50 -18.74
C ILE A 794 20.65 -19.06 -17.41
N SER A 795 21.38 -18.83 -16.34
CA SER A 795 20.90 -19.20 -15.01
C SER A 795 19.80 -18.25 -14.52
N ARG A 796 18.93 -18.73 -13.62
CA ARG A 796 17.85 -17.96 -12.96
C ARG A 796 18.26 -16.61 -12.37
N GLY A 797 19.52 -16.44 -12.00
CA GLY A 797 20.05 -15.17 -11.46
C GLY A 797 20.43 -14.13 -12.52
N GLN A 798 20.34 -14.45 -13.82
CA GLN A 798 20.80 -13.62 -14.93
C GLN A 798 19.69 -12.94 -15.73
N ILE A 799 18.41 -13.18 -15.40
CA ILE A 799 17.28 -12.45 -15.99
C ILE A 799 17.01 -11.20 -15.15
N ASN A 800 16.84 -10.05 -15.81
CA ASN A 800 16.42 -8.87 -15.08
C ASN A 800 15.05 -9.14 -14.44
N PRO A 801 14.86 -8.80 -13.16
CA PRO A 801 13.53 -8.84 -12.59
C PRO A 801 12.62 -7.94 -13.41
N THR A 802 11.41 -8.41 -13.71
CA THR A 802 10.34 -7.68 -14.40
C THR A 802 9.41 -7.02 -13.38
N THR A 803 8.61 -6.04 -13.83
CA THR A 803 7.52 -5.49 -13.02
C THR A 803 6.27 -6.35 -13.23
N ARG A 804 5.97 -7.19 -12.24
CA ARG A 804 4.70 -7.93 -12.22
C ARG A 804 3.54 -6.96 -12.12
N GLY A 805 2.45 -7.23 -12.84
CA GLY A 805 1.25 -6.39 -12.76
C GLY A 805 1.42 -5.06 -13.50
N TRP A 806 2.24 -4.16 -12.95
CA TRP A 806 2.40 -2.80 -13.44
C TRP A 806 3.25 -2.72 -14.70
N SER A 807 2.67 -2.12 -15.75
CA SER A 807 3.42 -1.73 -16.96
C SER A 807 4.36 -2.85 -17.45
N PRO A 808 3.83 -4.07 -17.71
CA PRO A 808 4.62 -5.25 -17.99
C PRO A 808 5.67 -4.93 -19.06
N ILE A 809 6.91 -5.01 -18.62
CA ILE A 809 8.07 -4.63 -19.40
C ILE A 809 8.45 -5.85 -20.20
N GLY A 810 8.12 -5.88 -21.48
CA GLY A 810 9.02 -6.58 -22.41
C GLY A 810 10.24 -5.71 -22.66
N ALA A 811 11.22 -6.29 -23.34
CA ALA A 811 12.54 -5.76 -23.53
C ALA A 811 12.57 -4.34 -24.13
N ASP A 812 11.49 -3.87 -24.76
CA ASP A 812 11.16 -2.48 -25.09
C ASP A 812 11.04 -1.55 -23.86
N GLY A 813 12.08 -1.48 -23.02
CA GLY A 813 12.18 -0.62 -21.85
C GLY A 813 11.54 0.75 -22.00
N ASN A 814 10.40 0.92 -21.34
CA ASN A 814 9.75 2.08 -20.73
C ASN A 814 9.89 3.50 -21.35
N GLY A 815 10.24 3.64 -22.62
CA GLY A 815 10.25 4.94 -23.28
C GLY A 815 10.65 4.89 -24.75
N ASP A 816 9.99 5.73 -25.55
CA ASP A 816 10.23 6.03 -26.98
C ASP A 816 11.67 6.49 -27.33
N THR A 817 12.62 6.35 -26.39
CA THR A 817 13.99 6.90 -26.50
C THR A 817 15.11 5.95 -26.06
N ASN A 818 14.82 4.79 -25.44
CA ASN A 818 15.90 3.91 -25.00
C ASN A 818 16.37 3.00 -26.15
N THR A 819 17.59 3.26 -26.63
CA THR A 819 18.27 2.54 -27.71
C THR A 819 19.02 1.29 -27.25
N ASN A 820 18.93 0.95 -25.96
CA ASN A 820 19.62 -0.19 -25.34
C ASN A 820 18.69 -1.37 -25.03
N ASN A 821 17.54 -1.42 -25.69
CA ASN A 821 16.50 -2.42 -25.48
C ASN A 821 16.63 -3.53 -26.51
N ASP A 822 16.46 -4.76 -26.07
CA ASP A 822 16.52 -5.95 -26.90
C ASP A 822 15.13 -6.26 -27.46
N SER A 823 14.65 -5.54 -28.49
CA SER A 823 13.32 -5.78 -29.06
C SER A 823 13.22 -7.11 -29.83
N VAL A 824 13.83 -8.18 -29.34
CA VAL A 824 13.95 -9.49 -29.99
C VAL A 824 13.34 -10.53 -29.06
N ILE A 825 12.41 -11.32 -29.58
CA ILE A 825 11.92 -12.52 -28.89
C ILE A 825 12.99 -13.58 -29.03
N ASP A 826 13.55 -14.03 -27.91
CA ASP A 826 14.62 -15.01 -27.90
C ASP A 826 14.56 -15.97 -26.69
N CYS A 827 15.66 -16.68 -26.49
CA CYS A 827 15.86 -17.64 -25.42
C CYS A 827 15.71 -17.02 -23.99
N VAL A 828 15.90 -15.70 -23.83
CA VAL A 828 15.66 -14.99 -22.56
C VAL A 828 14.18 -14.98 -22.21
N ASP A 829 13.31 -14.75 -23.19
CA ASP A 829 11.85 -14.71 -23.01
C ASP A 829 11.29 -16.09 -22.68
N ILE A 830 11.71 -17.12 -23.42
CA ILE A 830 11.32 -18.51 -23.13
C ILE A 830 11.71 -18.88 -21.71
N THR A 831 12.94 -18.53 -21.32
CA THR A 831 13.40 -18.80 -19.96
C THR A 831 12.55 -18.06 -18.92
N TYR A 832 12.10 -16.84 -19.19
CA TYR A 832 11.26 -16.09 -18.26
C TYR A 832 9.88 -16.73 -18.08
N VAL A 833 9.23 -17.16 -19.16
CA VAL A 833 7.95 -17.88 -19.11
C VAL A 833 8.11 -19.18 -18.36
N TYR A 834 9.12 -19.98 -18.72
CA TYR A 834 9.47 -21.23 -18.05
C TYR A 834 9.61 -21.07 -16.52
N MET A 835 10.25 -19.99 -16.07
CA MET A 835 10.45 -19.73 -14.64
C MET A 835 9.18 -19.37 -13.87
N GLN A 836 8.10 -18.96 -14.54
CA GLN A 836 6.85 -18.61 -13.89
C GLN A 836 6.16 -19.85 -13.31
N PHE A 837 6.13 -20.95 -14.04
CA PHE A 837 5.50 -22.20 -13.58
C PHE A 837 6.46 -23.18 -12.91
N ARG A 838 7.78 -22.98 -13.08
CA ARG A 838 8.84 -23.71 -12.35
C ARG A 838 9.27 -22.98 -11.08
N ASN A 839 8.29 -22.54 -10.30
CA ASN A 839 8.51 -21.89 -9.02
C ASN A 839 8.02 -22.77 -7.87
N ALA A 840 8.62 -22.64 -6.68
CA ALA A 840 8.36 -23.54 -5.55
C ALA A 840 6.92 -23.51 -5.00
N SER A 841 6.08 -22.59 -5.48
CA SER A 841 4.68 -22.47 -5.09
C SER A 841 3.75 -23.22 -6.05
N VAL A 842 4.24 -23.58 -7.24
CA VAL A 842 3.53 -24.36 -8.26
C VAL A 842 4.01 -25.80 -8.16
N THR A 843 3.09 -26.76 -8.06
CA THR A 843 3.44 -28.17 -7.74
C THR A 843 2.90 -29.19 -8.74
N ASP A 844 2.01 -28.77 -9.62
CA ASP A 844 1.36 -29.56 -10.66
C ASP A 844 1.86 -29.23 -12.08
N GLY A 845 2.70 -28.22 -12.22
CA GLY A 845 3.33 -27.84 -13.49
C GLY A 845 2.64 -26.71 -14.25
N ALA A 846 1.53 -26.19 -13.74
CA ALA A 846 0.81 -25.05 -14.30
C ALA A 846 0.58 -24.00 -13.21
N ALA A 847 0.94 -22.75 -13.48
CA ALA A 847 0.71 -21.66 -12.54
C ALA A 847 -0.69 -21.07 -12.76
N ASP A 848 -1.64 -21.42 -11.90
CA ASP A 848 -3.05 -21.06 -12.06
C ASP A 848 -3.32 -19.65 -11.49
N TRP A 849 -3.77 -18.72 -12.33
CA TRP A 849 -4.07 -17.36 -11.89
C TRP A 849 -5.26 -17.26 -10.93
N SER A 850 -6.15 -18.24 -10.96
CA SER A 850 -7.28 -18.33 -10.04
C SER A 850 -6.90 -18.86 -8.64
N ASP A 851 -5.77 -19.58 -8.50
CA ASP A 851 -5.19 -19.92 -7.20
C ASP A 851 -4.29 -18.79 -6.70
N LEU A 852 -4.79 -17.99 -5.75
CA LEU A 852 -4.02 -16.90 -5.16
C LEU A 852 -2.73 -17.35 -4.43
N ASN A 853 -2.61 -18.61 -4.02
CA ASN A 853 -1.34 -19.12 -3.49
C ASN A 853 -0.27 -19.21 -4.57
N GLU A 854 -0.64 -19.44 -5.82
CA GLU A 854 0.25 -19.49 -6.97
C GLU A 854 0.38 -18.12 -7.63
N ALA A 855 -0.74 -17.46 -7.92
CA ALA A 855 -0.80 -16.12 -8.52
C ALA A 855 -0.03 -15.07 -7.72
N ALA A 856 0.09 -15.25 -6.40
CA ALA A 856 0.99 -14.44 -5.62
C ALA A 856 2.42 -14.51 -6.19
N TYR A 857 2.92 -15.65 -6.65
CA TYR A 857 4.33 -15.95 -6.96
C TYR A 857 4.75 -15.96 -8.43
N PHE A 858 3.85 -15.86 -9.40
CA PHE A 858 4.21 -15.70 -10.81
C PHE A 858 3.76 -14.36 -11.40
N ASP A 859 4.01 -14.15 -12.69
CA ASP A 859 3.57 -13.00 -13.47
C ASP A 859 2.69 -13.43 -14.64
N LEU A 860 1.44 -12.95 -14.68
CA LEU A 860 0.48 -13.28 -15.72
C LEU A 860 0.89 -12.75 -17.11
N SER A 861 1.85 -11.83 -17.20
CA SER A 861 2.40 -11.45 -18.49
C SER A 861 3.11 -12.59 -19.23
N ALA A 862 3.33 -13.74 -18.58
CA ALA A 862 3.88 -14.94 -19.20
C ALA A 862 2.83 -15.85 -19.86
N ASP A 863 1.54 -15.58 -19.72
CA ASP A 863 0.44 -16.30 -20.39
C ASP A 863 0.41 -15.90 -21.88
N MET A 864 0.80 -16.82 -22.76
CA MET A 864 1.01 -16.63 -24.19
C MET A 864 -0.20 -17.04 -25.03
N ASP A 865 -1.13 -17.82 -24.51
CA ASP A 865 -2.29 -18.30 -25.24
C ASP A 865 -3.63 -17.67 -24.78
N GLY A 866 -3.62 -16.99 -23.64
CA GLY A 866 -4.70 -16.19 -23.09
C GLY A 866 -5.68 -16.96 -22.19
N ASP A 867 -5.30 -18.13 -21.67
CA ASP A 867 -6.18 -18.97 -20.85
C ASP A 867 -6.13 -18.69 -19.33
N LEU A 868 -5.28 -17.73 -18.91
CA LEU A 868 -4.95 -17.33 -17.54
C LEU A 868 -4.06 -18.30 -16.76
N ASP A 869 -3.62 -19.39 -17.35
CA ASP A 869 -2.62 -20.26 -16.77
C ASP A 869 -1.25 -19.91 -17.37
N VAL A 870 -0.17 -20.24 -16.65
CA VAL A 870 1.17 -20.21 -17.22
C VAL A 870 1.78 -21.59 -17.10
N ASP A 871 2.09 -22.25 -18.20
CA ASP A 871 2.57 -23.63 -18.22
C ASP A 871 3.47 -23.96 -19.43
N ALA A 872 3.63 -25.24 -19.74
CA ALA A 872 4.46 -25.71 -20.85
C ALA A 872 3.88 -25.35 -22.24
N GLU A 873 2.56 -25.16 -22.35
CA GLU A 873 1.90 -24.74 -23.59
C GLU A 873 2.33 -23.31 -23.97
N ASP A 874 2.54 -22.43 -23.00
CA ASP A 874 3.05 -21.08 -23.29
C ASP A 874 4.46 -21.08 -23.86
N VAL A 875 5.31 -21.99 -23.37
CA VAL A 875 6.64 -22.23 -23.93
C VAL A 875 6.52 -22.76 -25.36
N ARG A 876 5.60 -23.70 -25.60
CA ARG A 876 5.33 -24.22 -26.94
C ARG A 876 4.88 -23.12 -27.89
N VAL A 877 3.98 -22.23 -27.47
CA VAL A 877 3.54 -21.07 -28.26
C VAL A 877 4.70 -20.14 -28.61
N LEU A 878 5.62 -19.87 -27.68
CA LEU A 878 6.82 -19.07 -27.98
C LEU A 878 7.71 -19.74 -29.04
N VAL A 879 7.98 -21.03 -28.88
CA VAL A 879 8.94 -21.77 -29.71
C VAL A 879 8.37 -22.08 -31.09
N GLU A 880 7.18 -22.65 -31.14
CA GLU A 880 6.60 -23.17 -32.38
C GLU A 880 5.78 -22.14 -33.14
N ASP A 881 4.95 -21.35 -32.44
CA ASP A 881 4.02 -20.43 -33.08
C ASP A 881 4.64 -19.05 -33.35
N ILE A 882 5.43 -18.52 -32.41
CA ILE A 882 6.06 -17.19 -32.53
C ILE A 882 7.43 -17.26 -33.20
N LEU A 883 8.33 -18.12 -32.71
CA LEU A 883 9.68 -18.25 -33.29
C LEU A 883 9.72 -19.15 -34.53
N GLY A 884 8.65 -19.90 -34.81
CA GLY A 884 8.56 -20.76 -35.99
C GLY A 884 9.63 -21.86 -36.04
N THR A 885 10.11 -22.30 -34.87
CA THR A 885 11.08 -23.41 -34.75
C THR A 885 10.42 -24.64 -34.11
N GLN A 886 11.22 -25.59 -33.63
CA GLN A 886 10.74 -26.83 -33.01
C GLN A 886 11.14 -26.89 -31.54
N LEU A 887 10.32 -27.54 -30.71
CA LEU A 887 10.74 -27.96 -29.38
C LEU A 887 12.07 -28.73 -29.48
N GLY A 888 13.07 -28.29 -28.73
CA GLY A 888 14.44 -28.78 -28.80
C GLY A 888 15.45 -27.87 -29.50
N ASP A 889 15.00 -26.80 -30.18
CA ASP A 889 15.89 -25.69 -30.58
C ASP A 889 16.17 -24.81 -29.35
N VAL A 890 17.17 -25.20 -28.56
CA VAL A 890 17.50 -24.55 -27.28
C VAL A 890 18.40 -23.33 -27.43
N ASN A 891 18.94 -23.09 -28.63
CA ASN A 891 19.74 -21.92 -28.94
C ASN A 891 18.95 -20.82 -29.70
N CYS A 892 17.71 -21.14 -30.11
CA CYS A 892 16.77 -20.25 -30.78
C CYS A 892 17.25 -19.75 -32.16
N ASP A 893 18.10 -20.49 -32.87
CA ASP A 893 18.65 -20.11 -34.18
C ASP A 893 17.75 -20.48 -35.37
N GLY A 894 16.61 -21.13 -35.11
CA GLY A 894 15.60 -21.50 -36.08
C GLY A 894 15.73 -22.92 -36.61
N ALA A 895 16.67 -23.73 -36.08
CA ALA A 895 16.80 -25.13 -36.44
C ALA A 895 17.21 -25.98 -35.25
N ARG A 896 16.36 -26.97 -34.91
CA ARG A 896 16.74 -28.05 -33.99
C ARG A 896 17.83 -28.93 -34.62
N ASP A 897 19.07 -28.79 -34.17
CA ASP A 897 20.23 -29.46 -34.77
C ASP A 897 21.33 -29.90 -33.76
N ALA A 898 22.52 -30.23 -34.28
CA ALA A 898 23.63 -30.71 -33.47
C ALA A 898 24.21 -29.66 -32.50
N ALA A 899 23.98 -28.37 -32.75
CA ALA A 899 24.36 -27.30 -31.85
C ALA A 899 23.51 -27.31 -30.57
N ASP A 900 22.20 -27.55 -30.71
CA ASP A 900 21.28 -27.68 -29.57
C ASP A 900 21.63 -28.89 -28.71
N LEU A 901 21.83 -30.02 -29.38
CA LEU A 901 22.27 -31.25 -28.74
C LEU A 901 23.60 -31.06 -28.00
N ALA A 902 24.51 -30.23 -28.54
CA ALA A 902 25.77 -29.92 -27.86
C ALA A 902 25.58 -29.06 -26.60
N ILE A 903 24.59 -28.16 -26.58
CA ILE A 903 24.24 -27.35 -25.41
C ILE A 903 23.67 -28.24 -24.31
N ALA A 904 22.65 -29.06 -24.62
CA ALA A 904 22.05 -29.95 -23.63
C ALA A 904 23.06 -30.97 -23.09
N ASN A 905 23.88 -31.59 -23.95
CA ASN A 905 24.95 -32.49 -23.49
C ASN A 905 25.98 -31.80 -22.59
N ALA A 906 26.25 -30.51 -22.80
CA ALA A 906 27.15 -29.75 -21.94
C ALA A 906 26.56 -29.48 -20.55
N ASN A 907 25.23 -29.52 -20.42
CA ASN A 907 24.50 -29.28 -19.18
C ASN A 907 23.88 -30.55 -18.58
N LEU A 908 24.09 -31.73 -19.16
CA LEU A 908 23.54 -33.00 -18.66
C LEU A 908 23.82 -33.22 -17.15
N GLY A 909 22.76 -33.48 -16.39
CA GLY A 909 22.74 -33.60 -14.93
C GLY A 909 22.67 -32.28 -14.17
N MET A 910 22.44 -31.16 -14.86
CA MET A 910 22.20 -29.86 -14.23
C MET A 910 20.80 -29.82 -13.64
N ALA A 911 20.68 -29.44 -12.37
CA ALA A 911 19.40 -29.31 -11.68
C ALA A 911 18.91 -27.86 -11.65
N ASN A 912 17.60 -27.68 -11.79
CA ASN A 912 16.92 -26.41 -12.05
C ASN A 912 17.56 -25.60 -13.22
N PRO A 913 17.83 -26.24 -14.37
CA PRO A 913 18.25 -25.55 -15.58
C PRO A 913 17.07 -24.73 -16.16
N THR A 914 17.26 -24.20 -17.35
CA THR A 914 16.20 -23.53 -18.11
C THR A 914 16.05 -24.21 -19.46
N TYR A 915 14.97 -23.92 -20.19
CA TYR A 915 14.78 -24.39 -21.56
C TYR A 915 16.04 -24.24 -22.42
N CYS A 916 16.66 -23.06 -22.40
CA CYS A 916 17.85 -22.75 -23.20
C CYS A 916 19.14 -23.40 -22.68
N CYS A 917 19.09 -24.05 -21.52
CA CYS A 917 20.16 -24.89 -21.01
C CYS A 917 19.98 -26.36 -21.41
N GLY A 918 18.83 -26.75 -21.95
CA GLY A 918 18.56 -28.11 -22.40
C GLY A 918 17.39 -28.80 -21.72
N ASP A 919 16.69 -28.20 -20.74
CA ASP A 919 15.51 -28.78 -20.07
C ASP A 919 14.26 -28.41 -20.85
N VAL A 920 13.99 -29.22 -21.87
CA VAL A 920 12.95 -28.97 -22.89
C VAL A 920 11.66 -29.70 -22.58
N ASP A 921 11.67 -30.68 -21.67
CA ASP A 921 10.47 -31.34 -21.17
C ASP A 921 9.89 -30.69 -19.91
N GLY A 922 10.66 -29.81 -19.25
CA GLY A 922 10.23 -29.06 -18.10
C GLY A 922 10.28 -29.81 -16.78
N ASP A 923 10.98 -30.93 -16.68
CA ASP A 923 10.99 -31.77 -15.48
C ASP A 923 11.88 -31.21 -14.35
N GLY A 924 12.76 -30.25 -14.66
CA GLY A 924 13.62 -29.53 -13.72
C GLY A 924 15.05 -30.05 -13.64
N ASP A 925 15.43 -31.02 -14.45
CA ASP A 925 16.80 -31.48 -14.65
C ASP A 925 17.12 -31.42 -16.17
N VAL A 926 18.41 -31.36 -16.56
CA VAL A 926 18.77 -31.68 -17.95
C VAL A 926 19.16 -33.15 -17.97
N ASP A 927 18.34 -34.01 -18.56
CA ASP A 927 18.59 -35.45 -18.54
C ASP A 927 18.52 -36.11 -19.93
N GLN A 928 18.31 -37.43 -19.97
CA GLN A 928 18.33 -38.17 -21.23
C GLN A 928 17.04 -37.99 -22.03
N ASP A 929 15.93 -37.66 -21.37
CA ASP A 929 14.62 -37.45 -21.97
C ASP A 929 14.62 -36.12 -22.74
N ASP A 930 15.22 -35.08 -22.18
CA ASP A 930 15.53 -33.84 -22.89
C ASP A 930 16.37 -34.04 -24.14
N ILE A 931 17.45 -34.84 -24.00
CA ILE A 931 18.35 -35.14 -25.11
C ILE A 931 17.61 -35.88 -26.22
N ALA A 932 16.65 -36.74 -25.88
CA ALA A 932 15.82 -37.42 -26.86
C ALA A 932 14.99 -36.41 -27.68
N VAL A 933 14.29 -35.49 -26.99
CA VAL A 933 13.49 -34.42 -27.60
C VAL A 933 14.35 -33.54 -28.53
N ILE A 934 15.53 -33.11 -28.07
CA ILE A 934 16.46 -32.26 -28.83
C ILE A 934 17.07 -33.00 -30.04
N ALA A 935 17.42 -34.28 -29.88
CA ALA A 935 17.98 -35.08 -30.97
C ALA A 935 16.95 -35.36 -32.10
N GLY A 936 15.69 -34.97 -31.92
CA GLY A 936 14.62 -35.21 -32.88
C GLY A 936 14.23 -36.67 -32.98
N THR A 937 14.68 -37.49 -32.02
CA THR A 937 13.96 -38.70 -31.61
C THR A 937 12.68 -38.20 -30.95
N PRO A 938 11.51 -38.35 -31.58
CA PRO A 938 10.27 -38.02 -30.89
C PRO A 938 10.28 -38.75 -29.54
N PRO A 939 9.85 -38.11 -28.44
CA PRO A 939 9.53 -38.84 -27.23
C PRO A 939 8.41 -39.81 -27.62
N CYS A 940 8.81 -41.05 -27.93
CA CYS A 940 7.97 -42.22 -28.14
C CYS A 940 6.57 -41.92 -28.70
N ASP A 941 6.45 -41.53 -29.97
CA ASP A 941 5.14 -41.57 -30.63
C ASP A 941 4.72 -43.05 -30.76
N PRO A 942 3.68 -43.50 -30.04
CA PRO A 942 3.28 -44.90 -30.11
C PRO A 942 2.52 -45.22 -31.41
N ASP A 943 2.20 -44.22 -32.25
CA ASP A 943 1.65 -44.41 -33.59
C ASP A 943 2.80 -44.52 -34.62
N VAL A 944 3.63 -45.55 -34.46
CA VAL A 944 4.84 -45.73 -35.28
C VAL A 944 4.54 -46.02 -36.76
N ASN A 945 3.28 -46.31 -37.11
CA ASN A 945 2.82 -46.48 -38.49
C ASN A 945 2.12 -45.24 -39.10
N CYS A 946 1.86 -44.21 -38.28
CA CYS A 946 1.22 -42.95 -38.65
C CYS A 946 -0.17 -43.10 -39.28
N ASP A 947 -0.96 -44.09 -38.86
CA ASP A 947 -2.35 -44.25 -39.32
C ASP A 947 -3.38 -43.45 -38.49
N GLY A 948 -2.91 -42.79 -37.43
CA GLY A 948 -3.70 -41.98 -36.52
C GLY A 948 -4.26 -42.75 -35.32
N ALA A 949 -3.85 -44.00 -35.09
CA ALA A 949 -4.33 -44.81 -33.98
C ALA A 949 -3.24 -45.71 -33.37
N VAL A 950 -2.89 -45.48 -32.11
CA VAL A 950 -2.04 -46.38 -31.30
C VAL A 950 -2.74 -47.73 -31.06
N ASN A 951 -2.31 -48.77 -31.75
CA ASN A 951 -2.94 -50.08 -31.71
C ASN A 951 -1.98 -51.23 -32.13
N GLY A 952 -2.48 -52.45 -32.31
CA GLY A 952 -1.63 -53.60 -32.67
C GLY A 952 -0.93 -53.48 -34.04
N PHE A 953 -1.37 -52.57 -34.92
CA PHE A 953 -0.70 -52.27 -36.17
C PHE A 953 0.63 -51.54 -35.95
N ASP A 954 0.81 -50.82 -34.84
CA ASP A 954 2.08 -50.18 -34.46
C ASP A 954 3.11 -51.20 -34.01
N VAL A 955 2.69 -52.20 -33.23
CA VAL A 955 3.55 -53.34 -32.87
C VAL A 955 3.98 -54.09 -34.13
N GLN A 956 3.06 -54.30 -35.07
CA GLN A 956 3.37 -54.97 -36.34
C GLN A 956 4.33 -54.15 -37.21
N ALA A 957 4.12 -52.84 -37.31
CA ALA A 957 5.02 -51.95 -38.04
C ALA A 957 6.42 -51.93 -37.41
N THR A 958 6.51 -51.98 -36.07
CA THR A 958 7.79 -52.13 -35.34
C THR A 958 8.45 -53.45 -35.66
N GLU A 959 7.70 -54.56 -35.63
CA GLU A 959 8.24 -55.88 -35.98
C GLU A 959 8.76 -55.92 -37.43
N GLU A 960 8.05 -55.29 -38.36
CA GLU A 960 8.47 -55.16 -39.76
C GLU A 960 9.76 -54.32 -39.86
N ALA A 961 9.85 -53.19 -39.15
CA ALA A 961 11.00 -52.30 -39.15
C ALA A 961 12.25 -52.93 -38.52
N VAL A 962 12.12 -53.64 -37.39
CA VAL A 962 13.21 -54.44 -36.76
C VAL A 962 13.74 -55.51 -37.71
N ASN A 963 12.89 -56.04 -38.61
CA ASN A 963 13.29 -56.99 -39.65
C ASN A 963 13.81 -56.33 -40.93
N GLY A 964 13.97 -55.00 -40.94
CA GLY A 964 14.50 -54.20 -42.05
C GLY A 964 13.47 -53.78 -43.09
N ASP A 965 12.17 -53.94 -42.82
CA ASP A 965 11.08 -53.47 -43.67
C ASP A 965 10.38 -52.25 -43.06
N PHE A 966 10.78 -51.07 -43.50
CA PHE A 966 10.24 -49.79 -43.05
C PHE A 966 9.03 -49.33 -43.88
N SER A 967 8.40 -50.21 -44.67
CA SER A 967 7.33 -49.78 -45.60
C SER A 967 6.05 -49.31 -44.91
N ASN A 968 5.83 -49.71 -43.66
CA ASN A 968 4.71 -49.29 -42.81
C ASN A 968 5.18 -48.57 -41.54
N PHE A 969 6.44 -48.15 -41.48
CA PHE A 969 7.05 -47.55 -40.29
C PHE A 969 7.45 -46.10 -40.61
N CYS A 970 6.82 -45.13 -39.95
CA CYS A 970 6.98 -43.72 -40.28
C CYS A 970 8.07 -43.02 -39.45
N GLN A 971 8.61 -43.69 -38.42
CA GLN A 971 9.74 -43.18 -37.65
C GLN A 971 11.09 -43.50 -38.31
N ALA A 972 12.11 -42.72 -37.95
CA ALA A 972 13.44 -42.81 -38.54
C ALA A 972 14.24 -44.05 -38.10
N SER A 973 13.85 -44.70 -37.01
CA SER A 973 14.49 -45.91 -36.47
C SER A 973 13.51 -46.75 -35.67
N ALA A 974 13.68 -48.07 -35.72
CA ALA A 974 12.91 -49.02 -34.91
C ALA A 974 13.45 -49.21 -33.48
N ASP A 975 14.45 -48.43 -33.06
CA ASP A 975 15.06 -48.45 -31.72
C ASP A 975 14.18 -47.69 -30.71
N LEU A 976 13.00 -48.25 -30.44
CA LEU A 976 11.96 -47.65 -29.62
C LEU A 976 12.31 -47.64 -28.13
N ASN A 977 13.25 -48.48 -27.68
CA ASN A 977 13.74 -48.50 -26.30
C ASN A 977 15.00 -47.63 -26.08
N GLY A 978 15.56 -47.06 -27.15
CA GLY A 978 16.71 -46.16 -27.12
C GLY A 978 18.03 -46.83 -26.70
N ASP A 979 18.14 -48.16 -26.80
CA ASP A 979 19.34 -48.90 -26.40
C ASP A 979 20.44 -48.93 -27.49
N GLY A 980 20.15 -48.36 -28.65
CA GLY A 980 21.04 -48.29 -29.81
C GLY A 980 20.96 -49.52 -30.71
N THR A 981 20.03 -50.45 -30.47
CA THR A 981 19.93 -51.71 -31.22
C THR A 981 18.49 -52.11 -31.56
N GLU A 982 18.11 -51.98 -32.83
CA GLU A 982 16.81 -52.44 -33.37
C GLU A 982 16.66 -53.97 -33.23
N ASN A 983 15.90 -54.41 -32.22
CA ASN A 983 15.77 -55.81 -31.82
C ASN A 983 14.38 -56.11 -31.20
N GLY A 984 14.21 -57.31 -30.63
CA GLY A 984 12.92 -57.73 -30.06
C GLY A 984 12.46 -56.91 -28.84
N PHE A 985 13.38 -56.24 -28.13
CA PHE A 985 13.05 -55.36 -27.01
C PHE A 985 12.31 -54.09 -27.45
N ASP A 986 12.49 -53.65 -28.70
CA ASP A 986 11.71 -52.53 -29.26
C ASP A 986 10.26 -52.92 -29.50
N ILE A 987 10.05 -54.15 -29.98
CA ILE A 987 8.70 -54.71 -30.18
C ILE A 987 7.99 -54.87 -28.84
N GLU A 988 8.69 -55.39 -27.81
CA GLU A 988 8.14 -55.51 -26.45
C GLU A 988 7.82 -54.14 -25.83
N THR A 989 8.63 -53.12 -26.14
CA THR A 989 8.40 -51.74 -25.69
C THR A 989 7.16 -51.17 -26.34
N GLU A 990 6.99 -51.36 -27.66
CA GLU A 990 5.79 -50.91 -28.37
C GLU A 990 4.53 -51.65 -27.91
N GLU A 991 4.64 -52.96 -27.67
CA GLU A 991 3.53 -53.74 -27.13
C GLU A 991 3.11 -53.23 -25.74
N GLN A 992 4.04 -52.75 -24.92
CA GLN A 992 3.70 -52.13 -23.62
C GLN A 992 3.01 -50.78 -23.82
N ARG A 993 3.47 -49.95 -24.75
CA ARG A 993 2.86 -48.63 -25.05
C ARG A 993 1.45 -48.75 -25.59
N VAL A 994 1.22 -49.66 -26.53
CA VAL A 994 -0.13 -49.98 -27.05
C VAL A 994 -1.08 -50.46 -25.94
N ASN A 995 -0.54 -51.02 -24.85
CA ASN A 995 -1.29 -51.44 -23.67
C ASN A 995 -1.39 -50.36 -22.57
N GLY A 996 -1.02 -49.12 -22.86
CA GLY A 996 -1.14 -47.98 -21.95
C GLY A 996 -0.03 -47.86 -20.90
N ALA A 997 1.12 -48.49 -21.14
CA ALA A 997 2.32 -48.13 -20.40
C ALA A 997 2.71 -46.68 -20.75
N PRO A 998 3.01 -45.84 -19.75
CA PRO A 998 3.50 -44.49 -20.01
C PRO A 998 4.84 -44.57 -20.76
N CYS A 999 5.00 -43.65 -21.71
CA CYS A 999 6.27 -42.99 -21.92
C CYS A 999 6.70 -42.40 -20.56
#